data_AF-A0A8J2MP57-F1
#
_entry.id   AF-A0A8J2MP57-F1
#
_cell.length_a   1.000
_cell.length_b   1.000
_cell.length_c   1.000
_cell.angle_alpha   90.00
_cell.angle_beta   90.00
_cell.angle_gamma   90.00
#
_symmetry.space_group_name_H-M   'P 1'
#
loop_
_entity.id
_entity.type
_entity.pdbx_description
1 polymer ?
#
loop_
_entity_poly.entity_id
_entity_poly.type
_entity_poly.pdbx_seq_one_letter_code
_entity_poly.pdbx_strand_id
1 'polypeptide(L)'
;MDGKVQEERKCNIGYKMQFNQMFIIIITISCISVLAIDVDPSKSVLWGPGLSPAKITMRSRYFFIQLINSEGKNLTQSPTESIVQAKVTGLNKNNHGCRIWTQVLDCNDGSFIIRYKLFETCYNLNIKVVINNEILPAGSIHEKGPVYEEECYCPNQSVESWLKNYECSEEYHQITEDLKIFPSINFDELRDDLIKEYHKPHAHSFCHYVVKDNRIYRNCYGQHVGFKMFSDSILLSLARKVRLPDVEFFMNLGDWPLISKIKKAYPMFSWCGSEETNDIILPTYDITESSLENMGRVMLDMLSVQGNIKTPWEKKIEKVFWRGRDSRRERLDLIDIARKNPDLFNASITNFFFFKNEMDKYGPGEKHTSFFDFFKYKYQLNIDGTVAAYRFPYLLAGDSLVFKQESKYYEFFYHHTVPGEHYIPVKHDLSDLVEKIKWAKSNDGEALKIAKAGRRRLMRDVALPRDVFCYHVHLLQEWSKKIQNKIKVLEGMEEVHQPSYDCKCVNNIEKRTVKNCYGQHVGFKMFSDSILLSLARKVRLPDVEFFMNLGDWPLISKIKKAYPMFSWCGSEETNDIILPTYDITESSLENMGRVMLDMLSVQGNIKTPWEKKIEKVFWRGRDSRRERLDLIDIARKNPDLFNASITNFFFFKNEMDKYGPGEKHTSFFDFFKYKYQLNIDGTVAAYRFPYLLAGDSLVFKQESKYYEFFYHHTVPGEHYVPVKHDLSDLVEKIKWAKSNDGEALKIAKAGRRLMRDVAALPRDVFCYHVHLLQEWSKRIQNKIKVLEGMEEVPQSSYDCKCVNDIEKRQVKSELKNEL
;
A
#
# COMPACT_ATOMS: atom_id res chain seq x y z
N MET A 1 -27.95 67.22 -69.15
CA MET A 1 -27.16 68.20 -68.39
C MET A 1 -25.90 67.49 -67.95
N ASP A 2 -24.88 67.70 -68.78
CA ASP A 2 -23.45 67.90 -68.48
C ASP A 2 -22.85 67.06 -67.35
N GLY A 3 -21.76 66.34 -67.52
CA GLY A 3 -20.79 66.26 -68.59
C GLY A 3 -19.64 65.44 -68.02
N LYS A 4 -19.29 64.34 -68.70
CA LYS A 4 -18.03 63.63 -68.49
C LYS A 4 -16.87 64.52 -68.90
N VAL A 5 -15.67 64.23 -68.37
CA VAL A 5 -14.38 64.09 -69.09
C VAL A 5 -13.32 63.90 -68.00
N GLN A 6 -12.85 62.66 -67.80
CA GLN A 6 -11.59 62.08 -68.33
C GLN A 6 -10.41 62.46 -67.43
N GLU A 7 -9.50 61.56 -67.07
CA GLU A 7 -8.63 60.73 -67.91
C GLU A 7 -7.87 59.80 -66.92
N GLU A 8 -7.41 58.57 -67.18
CA GLU A 8 -7.48 57.65 -68.30
C GLU A 8 -6.90 56.29 -67.87
N ARG A 9 -7.47 55.21 -68.43
CA ARG A 9 -6.82 53.99 -69.00
C ARG A 9 -5.71 53.29 -68.17
N LYS A 10 -5.79 51.98 -67.94
CA LYS A 10 -5.72 50.95 -69.01
C LYS A 10 -6.36 49.60 -68.62
N CYS A 11 -6.82 48.91 -69.67
CA CYS A 11 -7.49 47.61 -69.78
C CYS A 11 -7.00 46.50 -68.83
N ASN A 12 -7.90 45.73 -68.20
CA ASN A 12 -8.79 44.66 -68.72
C ASN A 12 -8.06 43.42 -69.25
N ILE A 13 -8.26 42.29 -68.55
CA ILE A 13 -8.67 40.93 -68.97
C ILE A 13 -8.48 40.09 -67.70
N GLY A 14 -9.53 39.73 -66.97
CA GLY A 14 -10.37 38.58 -67.28
C GLY A 14 -9.69 37.30 -66.79
N TYR A 15 -10.08 36.78 -65.62
CA TYR A 15 -10.41 35.35 -65.41
C TYR A 15 -10.91 35.14 -63.98
N LYS A 16 -12.12 34.59 -63.91
CA LYS A 16 -12.83 34.08 -62.74
C LYS A 16 -12.07 32.87 -62.17
N MET A 17 -12.16 32.68 -60.86
CA MET A 17 -11.90 31.43 -60.13
C MET A 17 -10.45 30.92 -60.12
N GLN A 18 -9.62 31.43 -59.19
CA GLN A 18 -8.58 30.65 -58.49
C GLN A 18 -7.87 31.55 -57.44
N PHE A 19 -8.62 32.06 -56.45
CA PHE A 19 -8.03 32.84 -55.36
C PHE A 19 -8.69 32.52 -54.02
N ASN A 20 -8.82 31.23 -53.71
CA ASN A 20 -9.18 30.78 -52.35
C ASN A 20 -8.53 29.46 -51.91
N GLN A 21 -7.46 29.02 -52.61
CA GLN A 21 -6.68 27.83 -52.22
C GLN A 21 -5.23 28.13 -51.81
N MET A 22 -4.74 29.36 -51.99
CA MET A 22 -3.33 29.71 -51.67
C MET A 22 -3.11 30.36 -50.30
N PHE A 23 -4.17 30.73 -49.56
CA PHE A 23 -4.07 31.23 -48.18
C PHE A 23 -4.33 30.14 -47.12
N ILE A 24 -4.92 29.01 -47.52
CA ILE A 24 -5.14 27.86 -46.64
C ILE A 24 -3.90 26.94 -46.58
N ILE A 25 -2.99 27.03 -47.55
CA ILE A 25 -1.77 26.20 -47.61
C ILE A 25 -0.58 26.84 -46.86
N ILE A 26 -0.59 28.15 -46.59
CA ILE A 26 0.47 28.81 -45.80
C ILE A 26 0.11 28.91 -44.30
N ILE A 27 -1.16 28.74 -43.93
CA ILE A 27 -1.61 28.64 -42.52
C ILE A 27 -1.71 27.16 -42.06
N THR A 28 -1.66 26.18 -42.96
CA THR A 28 -1.52 24.75 -42.62
C THR A 28 -0.08 24.22 -42.62
N ILE A 29 0.89 25.09 -42.92
CA ILE A 29 2.34 24.85 -42.74
C ILE A 29 2.92 25.91 -41.78
N SER A 30 2.12 26.39 -40.82
CA SER A 30 2.64 26.74 -39.51
C SER A 30 2.66 25.44 -38.73
N CYS A 31 3.78 24.74 -38.89
CA CYS A 31 4.10 23.49 -38.22
C CYS A 31 3.55 23.48 -36.78
N ILE A 32 2.54 22.64 -36.54
CA ILE A 32 2.56 21.81 -35.33
C ILE A 32 3.75 20.84 -35.55
N SER A 33 4.96 21.38 -35.52
CA SER A 33 6.07 20.66 -34.98
C SER A 33 5.70 20.54 -33.50
N VAL A 34 5.05 19.44 -33.13
CA VAL A 34 5.40 18.85 -31.84
C VAL A 34 6.91 18.76 -31.93
N LEU A 35 7.63 19.65 -31.26
CA LEU A 35 9.08 19.56 -31.15
C LEU A 35 9.32 18.13 -30.69
N ALA A 36 9.77 17.28 -31.61
CA ALA A 36 10.22 15.96 -31.25
C ALA A 36 11.42 16.24 -30.35
N ILE A 37 11.20 16.14 -29.04
CA ILE A 37 12.26 16.41 -28.08
C ILE A 37 13.35 15.39 -28.40
N ASP A 38 14.51 15.93 -28.77
CA ASP A 38 15.66 15.16 -29.21
C ASP A 38 16.15 14.28 -28.06
N VAL A 39 16.03 12.97 -28.24
CA VAL A 39 16.49 11.94 -27.30
C VAL A 39 17.37 10.99 -28.07
N ASP A 40 18.58 10.78 -27.55
CA ASP A 40 19.52 9.77 -28.02
C ASP A 40 19.50 8.59 -27.03
N PRO A 41 18.82 7.47 -27.36
CA PRO A 41 18.78 6.29 -26.51
C PRO A 41 20.18 5.80 -26.14
N SER A 42 21.12 5.83 -27.08
CA SER A 42 22.48 5.28 -26.90
C SER A 42 23.32 6.05 -25.90
N LYS A 43 23.02 7.35 -25.71
CA LYS A 43 23.68 8.21 -24.71
C LYS A 43 22.98 8.23 -23.36
N SER A 44 21.73 7.74 -23.28
CA SER A 44 20.96 7.78 -22.04
C SER A 44 21.57 6.87 -20.96
N VAL A 45 21.57 7.33 -19.71
CA VAL A 45 22.33 6.70 -18.61
C VAL A 45 21.39 5.94 -17.68
N LEU A 46 21.78 4.72 -17.31
CA LEU A 46 21.06 3.88 -16.34
C LEU A 46 21.91 3.68 -15.08
N TRP A 47 21.28 3.75 -13.91
CA TRP A 47 21.94 3.43 -12.65
C TRP A 47 20.94 2.95 -11.59
N GLY A 48 21.42 2.25 -10.57
CA GLY A 48 20.62 1.86 -9.41
C GLY A 48 20.60 0.35 -9.14
N PRO A 49 20.17 -0.05 -7.94
CA PRO A 49 20.33 -1.41 -7.42
C PRO A 49 19.56 -2.46 -8.22
N GLY A 50 18.47 -2.09 -8.86
CA GLY A 50 17.64 -2.97 -9.67
C GLY A 50 18.31 -3.49 -10.94
N LEU A 51 19.50 -2.98 -11.30
CA LEU A 51 20.31 -3.48 -12.41
C LEU A 51 21.11 -4.75 -12.07
N SER A 52 21.22 -5.10 -10.78
CA SER A 52 21.89 -6.32 -10.31
C SER A 52 20.93 -7.25 -9.53
N PRO A 53 19.85 -7.75 -10.17
CA PRO A 53 18.76 -8.44 -9.49
C PRO A 53 19.17 -9.63 -8.61
N ALA A 54 20.17 -10.42 -9.01
CA ALA A 54 20.61 -11.58 -8.23
C ALA A 54 21.44 -11.21 -6.97
N LYS A 55 22.07 -10.03 -6.97
CA LYS A 55 22.91 -9.59 -5.83
C LYS A 55 22.10 -8.91 -4.74
N ILE A 56 20.97 -8.31 -5.10
CA ILE A 56 20.17 -7.47 -4.23
C ILE A 56 18.77 -8.05 -4.08
N THR A 57 18.32 -8.19 -2.83
CA THR A 57 17.00 -8.69 -2.47
C THR A 57 16.24 -7.57 -1.78
N MET A 58 15.26 -7.00 -2.48
CA MET A 58 14.34 -6.03 -1.91
C MET A 58 12.95 -6.34 -2.47
N ARG A 59 11.91 -6.05 -1.68
CA ARG A 59 10.50 -6.13 -2.11
C ARG A 59 10.27 -5.45 -3.47
N SER A 60 10.81 -4.26 -3.63
CA SER A 60 10.81 -3.51 -4.88
C SER A 60 12.24 -3.20 -5.27
N ARG A 61 12.66 -3.73 -6.41
CA ARG A 61 13.94 -3.40 -7.04
C ARG A 61 13.71 -2.26 -8.01
N TYR A 62 14.63 -1.31 -8.06
CA TYR A 62 14.45 -0.12 -8.86
C TYR A 62 15.77 0.36 -9.47
N PHE A 63 15.68 1.04 -10.60
CA PHE A 63 16.77 1.72 -11.24
C PHE A 63 16.24 2.94 -11.98
N PHE A 64 17.13 3.87 -12.30
CA PHE A 64 16.81 5.14 -12.92
C PHE A 64 17.30 5.16 -14.36
N ILE A 65 16.66 5.99 -15.17
CA ILE A 65 17.10 6.38 -16.50
C ILE A 65 17.16 7.90 -16.53
N GLN A 66 18.28 8.46 -16.99
CA GLN A 66 18.39 9.87 -17.37
C GLN A 66 18.42 9.93 -18.90
N LEU A 67 17.42 10.58 -19.49
CA LEU A 67 17.43 10.82 -20.92
C LEU A 67 18.47 11.89 -21.27
N ILE A 68 19.19 11.64 -22.36
CA ILE A 68 20.21 12.53 -22.91
C ILE A 68 19.87 12.82 -24.38
N ASN A 69 20.09 14.06 -24.82
CA ASN A 69 19.86 14.46 -26.21
C ASN A 69 21.06 14.15 -27.11
N SER A 70 20.95 14.37 -28.42
CA SER A 70 22.04 14.11 -29.38
C SER A 70 23.29 14.96 -29.12
N GLU A 71 23.16 16.10 -28.45
CA GLU A 71 24.28 16.96 -28.01
C GLU A 71 24.99 16.46 -26.74
N GLY A 72 24.48 15.41 -26.08
CA GLY A 72 25.04 14.89 -24.83
C GLY A 72 24.60 15.64 -23.56
N LYS A 73 23.55 16.45 -23.63
CA LYS A 73 22.97 17.18 -22.48
C LYS A 73 21.81 16.39 -21.88
N ASN A 74 21.75 16.37 -20.54
CA ASN A 74 20.60 15.82 -19.82
C ASN A 74 19.34 16.60 -20.16
N LEU A 75 18.28 15.89 -20.49
CA LEU A 75 16.95 16.48 -20.55
C LEU A 75 16.55 16.96 -19.15
N THR A 76 15.85 18.08 -19.09
CA THR A 76 15.36 18.70 -17.84
C THR A 76 13.84 18.72 -17.74
N GLN A 77 13.18 18.18 -18.76
CA GLN A 77 11.73 18.00 -18.91
C GLN A 77 11.49 16.70 -19.68
N SER A 78 10.43 16.00 -19.33
CA SER A 78 10.10 14.70 -19.92
C SER A 78 9.33 14.86 -21.24
N PRO A 79 9.69 14.13 -22.32
CA PRO A 79 9.08 14.33 -23.64
C PRO A 79 7.61 13.93 -23.73
N THR A 80 7.28 12.71 -23.31
CA THR A 80 5.95 12.11 -23.32
C THR A 80 5.91 10.93 -22.34
N GLU A 81 4.73 10.60 -21.81
CA GLU A 81 4.52 9.46 -20.88
C GLU A 81 4.86 8.08 -21.50
N SER A 82 5.04 7.98 -22.82
CA SER A 82 5.25 6.71 -23.53
C SER A 82 6.66 6.48 -24.07
N ILE A 83 7.60 7.42 -23.85
CA ILE A 83 8.93 7.34 -24.45
C ILE A 83 9.81 6.24 -23.83
N VAL A 84 9.67 5.97 -22.53
CA VAL A 84 10.38 4.91 -21.82
C VAL A 84 9.42 3.77 -21.51
N GLN A 85 9.81 2.55 -21.89
CA GLN A 85 9.08 1.33 -21.56
C GLN A 85 10.06 0.31 -20.96
N ALA A 86 9.57 -0.46 -19.99
CA ALA A 86 10.34 -1.52 -19.36
C ALA A 86 9.51 -2.79 -19.25
N LYS A 87 10.11 -3.92 -19.62
CA LYS A 87 9.51 -5.24 -19.46
C LYS A 87 10.46 -6.14 -18.69
N VAL A 88 10.01 -6.65 -17.55
CA VAL A 88 10.73 -7.64 -16.76
C VAL A 88 10.03 -8.98 -16.88
N THR A 89 10.79 -10.01 -17.24
CA THR A 89 10.30 -11.39 -17.41
C THR A 89 11.28 -12.36 -16.77
N GLY A 90 10.84 -13.57 -16.46
CA GLY A 90 11.70 -14.61 -15.92
C GLY A 90 10.94 -15.92 -15.82
N LEU A 91 11.60 -16.96 -15.36
CA LEU A 91 11.03 -18.29 -15.13
C LEU A 91 11.03 -18.62 -13.64
N ASN A 92 10.03 -19.34 -13.17
CA ASN A 92 10.01 -19.87 -11.80
C ASN A 92 10.65 -21.26 -11.72
N LYS A 93 10.64 -21.86 -10.53
CA LYS A 93 11.19 -23.21 -10.28
C LYS A 93 10.60 -24.33 -11.15
N ASN A 94 9.42 -24.13 -11.73
CA ASN A 94 8.73 -25.09 -12.59
C ASN A 94 8.87 -24.74 -14.08
N ASN A 95 9.82 -23.86 -14.44
CA ASN A 95 10.01 -23.34 -15.80
C ASN A 95 8.79 -22.63 -16.40
N HIS A 96 7.86 -22.15 -15.56
CA HIS A 96 6.76 -21.29 -15.98
C HIS A 96 7.13 -19.82 -15.85
N GLY A 97 6.41 -18.93 -16.54
CA GLY A 97 6.61 -17.49 -16.40
C GLY A 97 6.46 -17.03 -14.94
N CYS A 98 7.47 -16.32 -14.44
CA CYS A 98 7.45 -15.74 -13.10
C CYS A 98 6.40 -14.64 -12.98
N ARG A 99 5.70 -14.59 -11.85
CA ARG A 99 4.83 -13.46 -11.54
C ARG A 99 5.68 -12.25 -11.12
N ILE A 100 5.72 -11.24 -11.99
CA ILE A 100 6.48 -9.99 -11.79
C ILE A 100 5.55 -8.81 -12.05
N TRP A 101 5.60 -7.80 -11.18
CA TRP A 101 4.93 -6.52 -11.41
C TRP A 101 5.98 -5.45 -11.69
N THR A 102 5.79 -4.68 -12.77
CA THR A 102 6.72 -3.63 -13.20
C THR A 102 5.96 -2.31 -13.33
N GLN A 103 6.61 -1.21 -12.95
CA GLN A 103 6.13 0.16 -13.12
C GLN A 103 7.26 1.02 -13.70
N VAL A 104 6.87 1.94 -14.59
CA VAL A 104 7.70 3.04 -15.08
C VAL A 104 7.10 4.32 -14.53
N LEU A 105 7.91 5.15 -13.92
CA LEU A 105 7.53 6.37 -13.23
C LEU A 105 8.29 7.53 -13.86
N ASP A 106 7.58 8.55 -14.33
CA ASP A 106 8.18 9.77 -14.89
C ASP A 106 8.41 10.79 -13.76
N CYS A 107 9.67 11.19 -13.55
CA CYS A 107 10.03 12.16 -12.52
C CYS A 107 9.73 13.62 -12.92
N ASN A 108 9.28 13.85 -14.17
CA ASN A 108 9.01 15.14 -14.80
C ASN A 108 10.23 16.06 -14.93
N ASP A 109 11.44 15.50 -14.90
CA ASP A 109 12.69 16.24 -15.04
C ASP A 109 13.63 15.64 -16.09
N GLY A 110 13.09 14.85 -17.03
CA GLY A 110 13.87 14.11 -18.02
C GLY A 110 14.47 12.80 -17.48
N SER A 111 14.19 12.45 -16.22
CA SER A 111 14.53 11.16 -15.63
C SER A 111 13.30 10.28 -15.35
N PHE A 112 13.52 8.97 -15.34
CA PHE A 112 12.50 7.95 -15.10
C PHE A 112 12.97 6.95 -14.06
N ILE A 113 12.04 6.41 -13.27
CA ILE A 113 12.28 5.28 -12.36
C ILE A 113 11.59 4.05 -12.95
N ILE A 114 12.36 2.99 -13.16
CA ILE A 114 11.81 1.66 -13.40
C ILE A 114 11.91 0.90 -12.10
N ARG A 115 10.77 0.37 -11.63
CA ARG A 115 10.73 -0.48 -10.45
C ARG A 115 9.93 -1.76 -10.71
N TYR A 116 10.34 -2.84 -10.06
CA TYR A 116 9.71 -4.13 -10.22
C TYR A 116 9.75 -4.96 -8.93
N LYS A 117 8.69 -5.73 -8.74
CA LYS A 117 8.46 -6.63 -7.61
C LYS A 117 8.29 -8.05 -8.10
N LEU A 118 8.98 -8.98 -7.43
CA LEU A 118 8.81 -10.41 -7.64
C LEU A 118 7.77 -10.93 -6.64
N PHE A 119 6.98 -11.93 -7.02
CA PHE A 119 6.08 -12.61 -6.07
C PHE A 119 6.57 -14.02 -5.70
N GLU A 120 7.64 -14.47 -6.37
CA GLU A 120 8.28 -15.76 -6.18
C GLU A 120 9.75 -15.65 -6.64
N THR A 121 10.59 -16.60 -6.25
CA THR A 121 11.99 -16.67 -6.72
C THR A 121 12.03 -16.96 -8.23
N CYS A 122 12.81 -16.17 -8.96
CA CYS A 122 12.90 -16.24 -10.42
C CYS A 122 14.29 -16.64 -10.92
N TYR A 123 14.33 -17.21 -12.11
CA TYR A 123 15.50 -17.68 -12.86
C TYR A 123 15.43 -17.12 -14.28
N ASN A 124 16.58 -17.01 -14.95
CA ASN A 124 16.69 -16.46 -16.31
C ASN A 124 15.92 -15.14 -16.47
N LEU A 125 16.02 -14.28 -15.47
CA LEU A 125 15.34 -13.00 -15.41
C LEU A 125 15.91 -12.09 -16.51
N ASN A 126 15.03 -11.53 -17.32
CA ASN A 126 15.34 -10.65 -18.42
C ASN A 126 14.64 -9.30 -18.21
N ILE A 127 15.42 -8.24 -18.05
CA ILE A 127 14.97 -6.85 -18.01
C ILE A 127 15.23 -6.28 -19.40
N LYS A 128 14.21 -5.74 -20.05
CA LYS A 128 14.31 -5.09 -21.35
C LYS A 128 13.81 -3.66 -21.25
N VAL A 129 14.68 -2.71 -21.55
CA VAL A 129 14.36 -1.27 -21.58
C VAL A 129 14.28 -0.81 -23.03
N VAL A 130 13.23 -0.06 -23.35
CA VAL A 130 12.99 0.53 -24.65
C VAL A 130 12.85 2.04 -24.47
N ILE A 131 13.63 2.81 -25.24
CA ILE A 131 13.56 4.27 -25.28
C ILE A 131 13.30 4.67 -26.73
N ASN A 132 12.25 5.45 -26.99
CA ASN A 132 11.87 5.88 -28.35
C ASN A 132 11.73 4.71 -29.35
N ASN A 133 11.10 3.61 -28.91
CA ASN A 133 10.96 2.34 -29.65
C ASN A 133 12.27 1.60 -29.98
N GLU A 134 13.42 2.09 -29.51
CA GLU A 134 14.70 1.40 -29.63
C GLU A 134 15.05 0.66 -28.35
N ILE A 135 15.52 -0.58 -28.49
CA ILE A 135 15.97 -1.38 -27.35
C ILE A 135 17.30 -0.85 -26.90
N LEU A 136 17.41 -0.49 -25.63
CA LEU A 136 18.67 -0.06 -25.06
C LEU A 136 19.50 -1.28 -24.63
N PRO A 137 20.66 -1.57 -25.27
CA PRO A 137 21.46 -2.73 -24.90
C PRO A 137 21.98 -2.63 -23.46
N ALA A 138 22.39 -1.43 -23.03
CA ALA A 138 22.84 -1.17 -21.66
C ALA A 138 21.77 -1.40 -20.59
N GLY A 139 20.48 -1.35 -20.96
CA GLY A 139 19.35 -1.67 -20.08
C GLY A 139 18.80 -3.08 -20.25
N SER A 140 19.40 -3.89 -21.13
CA SER A 140 18.99 -5.27 -21.38
C SER A 140 19.80 -6.21 -20.49
N ILE A 141 19.25 -6.54 -19.31
CA ILE A 141 19.92 -7.38 -18.32
C ILE A 141 19.38 -8.80 -18.41
N HIS A 142 20.28 -9.76 -18.53
CA HIS A 142 19.95 -11.18 -18.42
C HIS A 142 20.65 -11.80 -17.22
N GLU A 143 19.87 -12.23 -16.24
CA GLU A 143 20.34 -12.79 -14.98
C GLU A 143 19.86 -14.24 -14.84
N LYS A 144 20.80 -15.20 -14.78
CA LYS A 144 20.43 -16.63 -14.71
C LYS A 144 19.72 -16.99 -13.40
N GLY A 145 20.00 -16.24 -12.33
CA GLY A 145 19.39 -16.44 -11.02
C GLY A 145 20.08 -17.53 -10.18
N PRO A 146 19.52 -17.88 -9.00
CA PRO A 146 18.22 -17.42 -8.50
C PRO A 146 18.20 -15.93 -8.17
N VAL A 147 17.08 -15.29 -8.50
CA VAL A 147 16.71 -13.95 -8.04
C VAL A 147 15.63 -14.13 -7.00
N TYR A 148 16.03 -14.01 -5.73
CA TYR A 148 15.15 -14.30 -4.60
C TYR A 148 14.08 -13.24 -4.40
N GLU A 149 12.89 -13.66 -3.97
CA GLU A 149 11.90 -12.71 -3.46
C GLU A 149 12.20 -12.32 -2.00
N GLU A 150 11.72 -11.16 -1.56
CA GLU A 150 11.84 -10.57 -0.21
C GLU A 150 11.53 -11.51 0.96
N GLU A 151 10.60 -12.46 0.82
CA GLU A 151 10.31 -13.44 1.89
C GLU A 151 11.28 -14.63 1.91
N CYS A 152 12.20 -14.73 0.95
CA CYS A 152 13.20 -15.80 0.92
C CYS A 152 14.14 -15.66 2.11
N TYR A 153 14.16 -16.65 2.99
CA TYR A 153 15.17 -16.73 4.05
C TYR A 153 16.48 -17.27 3.46
N CYS A 154 17.25 -16.37 2.87
CA CYS A 154 18.41 -16.68 2.02
C CYS A 154 19.57 -15.72 2.34
N PRO A 155 20.03 -15.66 3.61
CA PRO A 155 20.93 -14.61 4.05
C PRO A 155 22.34 -14.76 3.49
N ASN A 156 22.92 -13.64 3.03
CA ASN A 156 24.36 -13.53 2.80
C ASN A 156 25.09 -13.76 4.12
N GLN A 157 26.16 -14.56 4.10
CA GLN A 157 26.90 -14.92 5.32
C GLN A 157 27.83 -13.80 5.83
N SER A 158 28.23 -12.88 4.96
CA SER A 158 29.11 -11.76 5.33
C SER A 158 28.36 -10.45 5.18
N VAL A 159 28.38 -9.66 6.26
CA VAL A 159 27.85 -8.30 6.27
C VAL A 159 28.64 -7.42 5.30
N GLU A 160 29.96 -7.55 5.26
CA GLU A 160 30.84 -6.79 4.36
C GLU A 160 30.53 -7.09 2.89
N SER A 161 30.36 -8.36 2.55
CA SER A 161 29.94 -8.77 1.20
C SER A 161 28.55 -8.23 0.86
N TRP A 162 27.62 -8.24 1.82
CA TRP A 162 26.28 -7.73 1.62
C TRP A 162 26.27 -6.21 1.39
N LEU A 163 27.00 -5.44 2.22
CA LEU A 163 27.14 -3.99 2.08
C LEU A 163 27.75 -3.62 0.72
N LYS A 164 28.78 -4.35 0.29
CA LYS A 164 29.40 -4.17 -1.02
C LYS A 164 28.43 -4.48 -2.16
N ASN A 165 27.66 -5.56 -2.07
CA ASN A 165 26.68 -5.95 -3.09
C ASN A 165 25.53 -4.93 -3.21
N TYR A 166 25.16 -4.29 -2.11
CA TYR A 166 24.14 -3.24 -2.08
C TYR A 166 24.72 -1.87 -2.41
N GLU A 167 26.02 -1.74 -2.65
CA GLU A 167 26.69 -0.46 -2.92
C GLU A 167 26.35 0.56 -1.82
N CYS A 168 26.36 0.10 -0.57
CA CYS A 168 26.14 0.96 0.60
C CYS A 168 27.29 1.96 0.77
N SER A 169 27.01 3.10 1.40
CA SER A 169 28.06 4.05 1.78
C SER A 169 29.04 3.38 2.75
N GLU A 170 30.33 3.69 2.63
CA GLU A 170 31.35 3.20 3.56
C GLU A 170 31.27 3.92 4.91
N GLU A 171 30.77 5.16 4.92
CA GLU A 171 30.61 5.96 6.13
C GLU A 171 29.23 6.61 6.22
N TYR A 172 28.72 6.70 7.45
CA TYR A 172 27.46 7.35 7.78
C TYR A 172 27.72 8.33 8.93
N HIS A 173 27.80 9.62 8.63
CA HIS A 173 28.14 10.66 9.61
C HIS A 173 27.24 10.63 10.85
N GLN A 174 25.92 10.46 10.67
CA GLN A 174 24.99 10.34 11.80
C GLN A 174 25.31 9.15 12.72
N ILE A 175 25.61 7.97 12.15
CA ILE A 175 25.97 6.78 12.94
C ILE A 175 27.26 7.06 13.72
N THR A 176 28.27 7.64 13.07
CA THR A 176 29.55 7.95 13.71
C THR A 176 29.38 8.92 14.88
N GLU A 177 28.61 9.99 14.72
CA GLU A 177 28.36 10.97 15.79
C GLU A 177 27.53 10.37 16.94
N ASP A 178 26.47 9.62 16.63
CA ASP A 178 25.61 9.01 17.65
C ASP A 178 26.37 7.96 18.50
N LEU A 179 27.26 7.19 17.88
CA LEU A 179 28.06 6.16 18.57
C LEU A 179 29.28 6.72 19.30
N LYS A 180 29.67 7.98 19.07
CA LYS A 180 30.90 8.59 19.62
C LYS A 180 30.93 8.62 21.14
N ILE A 181 29.77 8.83 21.77
CA ILE A 181 29.63 8.88 23.23
C ILE A 181 29.65 7.49 23.88
N PHE A 182 29.58 6.43 23.08
CA PHE A 182 29.57 5.02 23.51
C PHE A 182 30.81 4.30 22.97
N PRO A 183 32.02 4.58 23.50
CA PRO A 183 33.25 3.94 23.02
C PRO A 183 33.24 2.43 23.26
N SER A 184 32.60 1.99 24.34
CA SER A 184 32.39 0.59 24.69
C SER A 184 31.18 0.42 25.62
N ILE A 185 30.51 -0.72 25.55
CA ILE A 185 29.30 -1.03 26.31
C ILE A 185 29.39 -2.43 26.92
N ASN A 186 29.12 -2.51 28.21
CA ASN A 186 28.88 -3.77 28.91
C ASN A 186 27.41 -3.82 29.35
N PHE A 187 26.60 -4.61 28.66
CA PHE A 187 25.19 -4.76 29.01
C PHE A 187 24.98 -5.49 30.33
N ASP A 188 25.89 -6.36 30.77
CA ASP A 188 25.74 -7.05 32.05
C ASP A 188 25.74 -6.07 33.24
N GLU A 189 26.35 -4.89 33.10
CA GLU A 189 26.39 -3.83 34.12
C GLU A 189 25.32 -2.74 33.89
N LEU A 190 24.89 -2.53 32.65
CA LEU A 190 24.06 -1.38 32.26
C LEU A 190 22.55 -1.66 32.29
N ARG A 191 22.15 -2.91 32.05
CA ARG A 191 20.76 -3.29 31.73
C ARG A 191 19.76 -2.86 32.79
N ASP A 192 20.00 -3.27 34.04
CA ASP A 192 19.07 -3.08 35.14
C ASP A 192 18.93 -1.59 35.49
N ASP A 193 20.04 -0.86 35.42
CA ASP A 193 20.09 0.59 35.58
C ASP A 193 19.22 1.31 34.52
N LEU A 194 19.36 0.93 33.24
CA LEU A 194 18.61 1.52 32.14
C LEU A 194 17.12 1.23 32.29
N ILE A 195 16.77 -0.04 32.54
CA ILE A 195 15.38 -0.46 32.73
C ILE A 195 14.78 0.29 33.92
N LYS A 196 15.49 0.40 35.04
CA LYS A 196 15.01 1.12 36.23
C LYS A 196 14.78 2.60 35.97
N GLU A 197 15.64 3.28 35.22
CA GLU A 197 15.49 4.71 34.92
C GLU A 197 14.30 4.99 33.99
N TYR A 198 14.10 4.14 32.97
CA TYR A 198 13.15 4.41 31.89
C TYR A 198 11.86 3.59 31.92
N HIS A 199 11.76 2.52 32.70
CA HIS A 199 10.51 1.76 32.85
C HIS A 199 9.50 2.54 33.70
N LYS A 200 8.88 3.53 33.06
CA LYS A 200 7.80 4.35 33.60
C LYS A 200 6.56 4.06 32.75
N PRO A 201 5.71 3.10 33.13
CA PRO A 201 4.67 2.53 32.26
C PRO A 201 3.78 3.54 31.53
N HIS A 202 3.46 4.66 32.19
CA HIS A 202 2.59 5.71 31.66
C HIS A 202 3.32 6.80 30.87
N ALA A 203 4.65 6.81 30.86
CA ALA A 203 5.46 7.86 30.24
C ALA A 203 6.31 7.36 29.07
N HIS A 204 6.85 6.14 29.17
CA HIS A 204 7.81 5.62 28.20
C HIS A 204 7.44 4.19 27.81
N SER A 205 7.69 3.86 26.54
CA SER A 205 7.59 2.50 26.03
C SER A 205 8.82 2.21 25.18
N PHE A 206 9.51 1.11 25.47
CA PHE A 206 10.74 0.71 24.80
C PHE A 206 10.89 -0.82 24.83
N CYS A 207 11.71 -1.38 23.94
CA CYS A 207 12.03 -2.80 23.94
C CYS A 207 13.54 -3.02 24.06
N HIS A 208 13.91 -4.02 24.84
CA HIS A 208 15.24 -4.61 24.88
C HIS A 208 15.31 -5.72 23.83
N TYR A 209 16.15 -5.57 22.81
CA TYR A 209 16.35 -6.54 21.73
C TYR A 209 17.69 -7.26 21.85
N VAL A 210 17.68 -8.55 21.52
CA VAL A 210 18.87 -9.38 21.30
C VAL A 210 18.75 -10.02 19.92
N VAL A 211 19.72 -9.78 19.05
CA VAL A 211 19.92 -10.55 17.83
C VAL A 211 21.01 -11.57 18.13
N LYS A 212 20.68 -12.86 18.05
CA LYS A 212 21.61 -13.95 18.34
C LYS A 212 21.46 -15.06 17.31
N ASP A 213 22.56 -15.45 16.68
CA ASP A 213 22.57 -16.48 15.64
C ASP A 213 21.56 -16.19 14.52
N ASN A 214 21.46 -14.91 14.15
CA ASN A 214 20.53 -14.38 13.16
C ASN A 214 19.03 -14.58 13.48
N ARG A 215 18.71 -14.80 14.76
CA ARG A 215 17.35 -14.82 15.31
C ARG A 215 17.14 -13.62 16.22
N ILE A 216 15.91 -13.17 16.34
CA ILE A 216 15.57 -11.94 17.06
C ILE A 216 14.76 -12.31 18.30
N TYR A 217 15.16 -11.76 19.43
CA TYR A 217 14.53 -11.93 20.72
C TYR A 217 14.32 -10.56 21.36
N ARG A 218 13.30 -10.41 22.18
CA ARG A 218 13.05 -9.13 22.87
C ARG A 218 12.25 -9.26 24.15
N ASN A 219 12.33 -8.22 24.99
CA ASN A 219 11.38 -7.91 26.05
C ASN A 219 10.99 -6.44 25.97
N CYS A 220 9.71 -6.13 26.12
CA CYS A 220 9.22 -4.75 26.03
C CYS A 220 8.69 -4.25 27.36
N TYR A 221 8.92 -2.96 27.62
CA TYR A 221 8.60 -2.27 28.85
C TYR A 221 7.74 -1.05 28.53
N GLY A 222 6.68 -0.80 29.31
CA GLY A 222 5.75 0.30 29.07
C GLY A 222 4.31 -0.17 28.86
N GLN A 223 3.34 0.75 28.92
CA GLN A 223 1.93 0.42 28.70
C GLN A 223 1.58 0.25 27.21
N HIS A 224 2.30 0.93 26.31
CA HIS A 224 1.95 1.00 24.89
C HIS A 224 3.11 0.51 24.01
N VAL A 225 3.30 -0.80 23.96
CA VAL A 225 4.42 -1.43 23.25
C VAL A 225 4.09 -1.87 21.81
N GLY A 226 2.90 -1.56 21.29
CA GLY A 226 2.45 -2.02 19.96
C GLY A 226 3.33 -1.57 18.79
N PHE A 227 4.00 -0.41 18.92
CA PHE A 227 4.91 0.14 17.91
C PHE A 227 6.16 -0.73 17.67
N LYS A 228 6.41 -1.73 18.52
CA LYS A 228 7.46 -2.74 18.35
C LYS A 228 7.41 -3.47 16.99
N MET A 229 6.22 -3.51 16.37
CA MET A 229 6.03 -4.11 15.05
C MET A 229 6.91 -3.48 13.95
N PHE A 230 7.25 -2.19 14.05
CA PHE A 230 8.10 -1.52 13.05
C PHE A 230 9.55 -2.00 13.14
N SER A 231 10.09 -2.08 14.35
CA SER A 231 11.43 -2.61 14.61
C SER A 231 11.52 -4.10 14.26
N ASP A 232 10.50 -4.90 14.57
CA ASP A 232 10.48 -6.32 14.17
C ASP A 232 10.53 -6.50 12.66
N SER A 233 9.73 -5.72 11.94
CA SER A 233 9.55 -5.89 10.51
C SER A 233 10.87 -5.67 9.77
N ILE A 234 11.64 -4.64 10.16
CA ILE A 234 12.95 -4.39 9.57
C ILE A 234 13.98 -5.42 10.00
N LEU A 235 14.03 -5.81 11.28
CA LEU A 235 15.00 -6.81 11.76
C LEU A 235 14.79 -8.18 11.11
N LEU A 236 13.53 -8.64 11.02
CA LEU A 236 13.20 -9.89 10.32
C LEU A 236 13.56 -9.81 8.84
N SER A 237 13.27 -8.68 8.19
CA SER A 237 13.60 -8.43 6.79
C SER A 237 15.11 -8.48 6.53
N LEU A 238 15.92 -7.89 7.43
CA LEU A 238 17.38 -7.94 7.35
C LEU A 238 17.92 -9.35 7.60
N ALA A 239 17.42 -10.06 8.62
CA ALA A 239 17.84 -11.43 8.92
C ALA A 239 17.55 -12.42 7.77
N ARG A 240 16.59 -12.14 6.89
CA ARG A 240 16.37 -12.90 5.65
C ARG A 240 17.45 -12.66 4.58
N LYS A 241 18.08 -11.48 4.59
CA LYS A 241 18.98 -10.98 3.53
C LYS A 241 20.45 -11.11 3.90
N VAL A 242 20.79 -11.00 5.18
CA VAL A 242 22.15 -11.03 5.70
C VAL A 242 22.18 -11.67 7.07
N ARG A 243 23.25 -12.39 7.38
CA ARG A 243 23.52 -12.88 8.73
C ARG A 243 23.97 -11.70 9.58
N LEU A 244 23.05 -11.16 10.38
CA LEU A 244 23.33 -10.04 11.28
C LEU A 244 24.34 -10.44 12.36
N PRO A 245 25.16 -9.49 12.84
CA PRO A 245 26.04 -9.73 13.98
C PRO A 245 25.21 -10.02 15.24
N ASP A 246 25.82 -10.74 16.18
CA ASP A 246 25.23 -10.92 17.50
C ASP A 246 25.28 -9.58 18.24
N VAL A 247 24.12 -9.00 18.57
CA VAL A 247 24.00 -7.69 19.19
C VAL A 247 22.89 -7.63 20.22
N GLU A 248 23.03 -6.70 21.15
CA GLU A 248 22.05 -6.35 22.18
C GLU A 248 21.83 -4.83 22.12
N PHE A 249 20.60 -4.35 22.20
CA PHE A 249 20.29 -2.91 22.19
C PHE A 249 18.91 -2.61 22.75
N PHE A 250 18.68 -1.35 23.14
CA PHE A 250 17.35 -0.86 23.54
C PHE A 250 16.78 0.02 22.45
N MET A 251 15.49 -0.13 22.17
CA MET A 251 14.75 0.59 21.15
C MET A 251 13.58 1.33 21.77
N ASN A 252 13.59 2.66 21.67
CA ASN A 252 12.48 3.53 22.04
C ASN A 252 11.33 3.35 21.05
N LEU A 253 10.12 3.15 21.57
CA LEU A 253 8.91 3.00 20.76
C LEU A 253 8.09 4.29 20.65
N GLY A 254 8.41 5.30 21.44
CA GLY A 254 7.71 6.58 21.45
C GLY A 254 8.25 7.58 20.42
N ASP A 255 7.51 8.67 20.22
CA ASP A 255 7.89 9.74 19.30
C ASP A 255 9.09 10.55 19.83
N TRP A 256 9.10 10.87 21.13
CA TRP A 256 10.12 11.72 21.74
C TRP A 256 11.44 10.97 21.97
N PRO A 257 12.60 11.57 21.64
CA PRO A 257 13.89 11.07 22.11
C PRO A 257 13.96 11.13 23.64
N LEU A 258 14.64 10.16 24.25
CA LEU A 258 14.57 9.93 25.70
C LEU A 258 15.84 10.33 26.44
N ILE A 259 17.00 10.25 25.80
CA ILE A 259 18.29 10.26 26.50
C ILE A 259 18.82 11.68 26.57
N SER A 260 18.44 12.42 27.63
CA SER A 260 18.92 13.79 27.84
C SER A 260 20.45 13.87 27.93
N LYS A 261 21.04 14.88 27.26
CA LYS A 261 22.47 15.21 27.33
C LYS A 261 22.98 15.59 28.71
N ILE A 262 22.09 15.99 29.62
CA ILE A 262 22.44 16.48 30.97
C ILE A 262 22.53 15.31 31.98
N LYS A 263 21.94 14.16 31.64
CA LYS A 263 21.92 12.96 32.50
C LYS A 263 22.99 11.95 32.06
N LYS A 264 23.11 10.85 32.82
CA LYS A 264 23.86 9.66 32.41
C LYS A 264 23.35 9.20 31.03
N ALA A 265 24.26 9.05 30.08
CA ALA A 265 23.94 8.58 28.74
C ALA A 265 23.65 7.07 28.79
N TYR A 266 22.55 6.66 28.16
CA TYR A 266 22.18 5.27 27.95
C TYR A 266 22.05 5.03 26.44
N PRO A 267 22.49 3.87 25.92
CA PRO A 267 22.36 3.55 24.51
C PRO A 267 20.92 3.18 24.18
N MET A 268 20.18 4.13 23.64
CA MET A 268 18.79 3.98 23.21
C MET A 268 18.69 4.34 21.73
N PHE A 269 18.18 3.41 20.94
CA PHE A 269 17.88 3.64 19.54
C PHE A 269 16.51 4.32 19.46
N SER A 270 16.36 5.37 18.64
CA SER A 270 15.14 6.16 18.52
C SER A 270 14.86 6.57 17.08
N TRP A 271 13.59 6.80 16.75
CA TRP A 271 13.16 7.24 15.42
C TRP A 271 13.47 8.72 15.15
N CYS A 272 13.62 9.54 16.19
CA CYS A 272 13.88 10.97 16.07
C CYS A 272 14.87 11.41 17.15
N GLY A 273 15.79 12.30 16.77
CA GLY A 273 16.75 12.93 17.67
C GLY A 273 16.39 14.37 17.98
N SER A 274 17.08 14.94 18.96
CA SER A 274 17.05 16.37 19.24
C SER A 274 18.41 16.88 19.67
N GLU A 275 18.66 18.18 19.51
CA GLU A 275 19.91 18.82 19.95
C GLU A 275 20.20 18.63 21.46
N GLU A 276 19.18 18.31 22.25
CA GLU A 276 19.23 18.12 23.70
C GLU A 276 19.40 16.65 24.14
N THR A 277 19.46 15.72 23.17
CA THR A 277 19.43 14.27 23.44
C THR A 277 20.58 13.50 22.78
N ASN A 278 20.88 12.32 23.31
CA ASN A 278 21.98 11.42 22.97
C ASN A 278 21.49 10.09 22.37
N ASP A 279 20.22 10.03 21.96
CA ASP A 279 19.64 8.87 21.30
C ASP A 279 20.37 8.54 19.99
N ILE A 280 20.48 7.24 19.68
CA ILE A 280 21.06 6.73 18.43
C ILE A 280 19.96 6.67 17.38
N ILE A 281 20.10 7.42 16.30
CA ILE A 281 18.97 7.69 15.40
C ILE A 281 18.87 6.63 14.30
N LEU A 282 17.66 6.11 14.13
CA LEU A 282 17.30 5.21 13.03
C LEU A 282 16.54 5.96 11.92
N PRO A 283 16.53 5.44 10.68
CA PRO A 283 15.52 5.80 9.71
C PRO A 283 14.13 5.61 10.33
N THR A 284 13.28 6.63 10.23
CA THR A 284 11.97 6.65 10.90
C THR A 284 11.12 5.43 10.55
N TYR A 285 10.19 5.07 11.43
CA TYR A 285 9.31 3.92 11.17
C TYR A 285 8.54 4.06 9.85
N ASP A 286 8.17 5.30 9.47
CA ASP A 286 7.40 5.62 8.26
C ASP A 286 8.19 5.34 6.98
N ILE A 287 9.42 5.86 6.88
CA ILE A 287 10.29 5.60 5.71
C ILE A 287 10.79 4.15 5.67
N THR A 288 10.95 3.52 6.85
CA THR A 288 11.31 2.11 6.98
C THR A 288 10.19 1.20 6.50
N GLU A 289 8.96 1.41 6.96
CA GLU A 289 7.78 0.68 6.49
C GLU A 289 7.56 0.92 4.98
N SER A 290 7.67 2.16 4.52
CA SER A 290 7.60 2.51 3.10
C SER A 290 8.63 1.78 2.23
N SER A 291 9.80 1.45 2.79
CA SER A 291 10.86 0.71 2.10
C SER A 291 10.56 -0.79 2.07
N LEU A 292 10.06 -1.34 3.19
CA LEU A 292 9.67 -2.75 3.32
C LEU A 292 8.44 -3.12 2.49
N GLU A 293 7.47 -2.22 2.43
CA GLU A 293 6.15 -2.43 1.79
C GLU A 293 6.04 -1.69 0.44
N ASN A 294 7.17 -1.30 -0.15
CA ASN A 294 7.23 -0.67 -1.47
C ASN A 294 6.60 -1.57 -2.55
N MET A 295 5.61 -1.07 -3.30
CA MET A 295 4.77 -1.89 -4.20
C MET A 295 4.07 -3.08 -3.49
N GLY A 296 3.84 -2.96 -2.18
CA GLY A 296 3.11 -3.87 -1.31
C GLY A 296 1.82 -3.22 -0.82
N ARG A 297 1.67 -3.08 0.50
CA ARG A 297 0.53 -2.38 1.12
C ARG A 297 0.66 -0.86 1.05
N VAL A 298 1.90 -0.35 0.96
CA VAL A 298 2.18 1.08 0.94
C VAL A 298 2.19 1.59 -0.49
N MET A 299 1.25 2.49 -0.79
CA MET A 299 1.14 3.17 -2.08
C MET A 299 1.93 4.48 -2.14
N LEU A 300 2.16 5.11 -0.98
CA LEU A 300 2.96 6.32 -0.83
C LEU A 300 4.36 5.95 -0.35
N ASP A 301 5.30 5.97 -1.28
CA ASP A 301 6.70 5.67 -1.03
C ASP A 301 7.65 6.63 -1.74
N MET A 302 8.92 6.62 -1.32
CA MET A 302 9.95 7.53 -1.81
C MET A 302 10.14 7.50 -3.34
N LEU A 303 9.87 6.38 -4.01
CA LEU A 303 9.92 6.28 -5.48
C LEU A 303 8.61 6.78 -6.11
N SER A 304 7.47 6.39 -5.54
CA SER A 304 6.14 6.75 -6.06
C SER A 304 5.87 8.26 -6.03
N VAL A 305 6.38 8.99 -5.03
CA VAL A 305 6.19 10.44 -4.91
C VAL A 305 6.77 11.15 -6.12
N GLN A 306 7.89 10.68 -6.62
CA GLN A 306 8.58 11.28 -7.75
C GLN A 306 7.81 11.05 -9.06
N GLY A 307 7.17 9.88 -9.19
CA GLY A 307 6.51 9.41 -10.40
C GLY A 307 5.04 9.75 -10.60
N ASN A 308 4.34 10.19 -9.54
CA ASN A 308 2.89 10.39 -9.57
C ASN A 308 2.46 11.86 -9.54
N ILE A 309 3.40 12.77 -9.81
CA ILE A 309 3.12 14.19 -9.91
C ILE A 309 2.72 14.51 -11.35
N LYS A 310 1.53 15.11 -11.52
CA LYS A 310 0.93 15.34 -12.85
C LYS A 310 1.02 16.77 -13.33
N THR A 311 1.34 17.70 -12.43
CA THR A 311 1.29 19.13 -12.72
C THR A 311 2.71 19.66 -12.89
N PRO A 312 3.13 20.06 -14.09
CA PRO A 312 4.46 20.65 -14.30
C PRO A 312 4.58 21.99 -13.56
N TRP A 313 5.80 22.39 -13.22
CA TRP A 313 6.09 23.56 -12.37
C TRP A 313 5.34 24.82 -12.80
N GLU A 314 5.32 25.11 -14.10
CA GLU A 314 4.73 26.31 -14.69
C GLU A 314 3.19 26.35 -14.53
N LYS A 315 2.56 25.20 -14.30
CA LYS A 315 1.11 25.05 -14.09
C LYS A 315 0.72 24.86 -12.63
N LYS A 316 1.69 24.78 -11.71
CA LYS A 316 1.40 24.62 -10.28
C LYS A 316 0.79 25.90 -9.71
N ILE A 317 -0.08 25.73 -8.73
CA ILE A 317 -0.71 26.82 -8.00
C ILE A 317 0.35 27.51 -7.13
N GLU A 318 0.52 28.83 -7.30
CA GLU A 318 1.53 29.61 -6.58
C GLU A 318 1.12 30.00 -5.15
N LYS A 319 0.71 29.00 -4.36
CA LYS A 319 0.37 29.11 -2.96
C LYS A 319 1.12 28.08 -2.13
N VAL A 320 1.33 28.39 -0.86
CA VAL A 320 1.75 27.40 0.15
C VAL A 320 0.60 26.46 0.42
N PHE A 321 0.86 25.17 0.28
CA PHE A 321 -0.06 24.12 0.68
C PHE A 321 0.39 23.46 1.98
N TRP A 322 -0.58 23.29 2.89
CA TRP A 322 -0.35 22.56 4.13
C TRP A 322 -1.62 21.88 4.62
N ARG A 323 -1.50 20.63 5.06
CA ARG A 323 -2.54 19.87 5.76
C ARG A 323 -1.89 19.04 6.85
N GLY A 324 -2.31 19.22 8.10
CA GLY A 324 -1.78 18.48 9.23
C GLY A 324 -2.67 18.58 10.48
N ARG A 325 -2.35 17.77 11.49
CA ARG A 325 -3.02 17.82 12.80
C ARG A 325 -2.50 18.97 13.66
N ASP A 326 -3.27 19.34 14.67
CA ASP A 326 -2.99 20.36 15.68
C ASP A 326 -1.90 19.95 16.70
N SER A 327 -0.87 19.20 16.31
CA SER A 327 0.10 18.62 17.27
C SER A 327 1.12 19.61 17.87
N ARG A 328 1.06 20.89 17.50
CA ARG A 328 1.92 21.95 18.08
C ARG A 328 1.31 23.33 17.86
N ARG A 329 1.61 24.29 18.74
CA ARG A 329 1.07 25.66 18.72
C ARG A 329 1.33 26.38 17.39
N GLU A 330 2.51 26.24 16.80
CA GLU A 330 2.89 26.92 15.55
C GLU A 330 2.03 26.46 14.36
N ARG A 331 1.44 25.26 14.42
CA ARG A 331 0.47 24.80 13.41
C ARG A 331 -0.87 25.53 13.50
N LEU A 332 -1.26 26.00 14.69
CA LEU A 332 -2.43 26.85 14.89
C LEU A 332 -2.11 28.28 14.45
N ASP A 333 -0.92 28.78 14.80
CA ASP A 333 -0.45 30.11 14.39
C ASP A 333 -0.36 30.24 12.86
N LEU A 334 0.01 29.14 12.16
CA LEU A 334 -0.07 29.07 10.71
C LEU A 334 -1.47 29.39 10.17
N ILE A 335 -2.53 28.96 10.85
CA ILE A 335 -3.90 29.23 10.39
C ILE A 335 -4.23 30.72 10.49
N ASP A 336 -3.78 31.40 11.55
CA ASP A 336 -3.91 32.86 11.67
C ASP A 336 -3.11 33.58 10.58
N ILE A 337 -1.88 33.14 10.30
CA ILE A 337 -1.04 33.65 9.20
C ILE A 337 -1.73 33.45 7.85
N ALA A 338 -2.27 32.26 7.60
CA ALA A 338 -2.92 31.89 6.34
C ALA A 338 -4.21 32.68 6.11
N ARG A 339 -5.04 32.88 7.14
CA ARG A 339 -6.28 33.67 7.05
C ARG A 339 -6.02 35.16 6.81
N LYS A 340 -4.91 35.70 7.34
CA LYS A 340 -4.45 37.06 7.04
C LYS A 340 -3.88 37.22 5.63
N ASN A 341 -3.47 36.12 5.00
CA ASN A 341 -2.82 36.12 3.67
C ASN A 341 -3.46 35.07 2.74
N PRO A 342 -4.78 35.11 2.48
CA PRO A 342 -5.50 34.04 1.78
C PRO A 342 -5.01 33.81 0.33
N ASP A 343 -4.41 34.82 -0.29
CA ASP A 343 -3.83 34.73 -1.63
C ASP A 343 -2.51 33.95 -1.68
N LEU A 344 -1.84 33.80 -0.53
CA LEU A 344 -0.55 33.08 -0.43
C LEU A 344 -0.71 31.64 0.07
N PHE A 345 -1.83 31.29 0.71
CA PHE A 345 -1.97 30.01 1.40
C PHE A 345 -3.19 29.21 0.97
N ASN A 346 -3.01 27.89 1.04
CA ASN A 346 -4.06 26.91 1.21
C ASN A 346 -3.63 25.97 2.34
N ALA A 347 -3.91 26.37 3.58
CA ALA A 347 -3.53 25.66 4.80
C ALA A 347 -4.77 25.36 5.66
N SER A 348 -4.85 24.15 6.22
CA SER A 348 -5.91 23.80 7.17
C SER A 348 -5.47 22.69 8.13
N ILE A 349 -6.04 22.70 9.35
CA ILE A 349 -5.96 21.60 10.30
C ILE A 349 -6.85 20.46 9.82
N THR A 350 -6.37 19.23 9.84
CA THR A 350 -7.17 18.06 9.41
C THR A 350 -7.99 17.46 10.55
N ASN A 351 -7.48 17.51 11.78
CA ASN A 351 -8.15 16.99 12.96
C ASN A 351 -7.62 17.69 14.21
N PHE A 352 -8.49 17.89 15.20
CA PHE A 352 -8.17 18.48 16.50
C PHE A 352 -8.09 17.38 17.57
N PHE A 353 -6.91 17.16 18.10
CA PHE A 353 -6.64 16.19 19.17
C PHE A 353 -6.00 16.85 20.39
N PHE A 354 -5.00 17.73 20.18
CA PHE A 354 -4.21 18.34 21.24
C PHE A 354 -4.80 19.68 21.73
N PHE A 355 -5.49 20.42 20.87
CA PHE A 355 -6.11 21.72 21.14
C PHE A 355 -7.60 21.71 20.82
N LYS A 356 -8.33 20.69 21.30
CA LYS A 356 -9.77 20.51 21.04
C LYS A 356 -10.61 21.73 21.46
N ASN A 357 -10.22 22.39 22.53
CA ASN A 357 -10.86 23.61 23.05
C ASN A 357 -10.68 24.84 22.15
N GLU A 358 -9.75 24.80 21.18
CA GLU A 358 -9.50 25.90 20.24
C GLU A 358 -10.06 25.61 18.83
N MET A 359 -10.84 24.54 18.68
CA MET A 359 -11.46 24.14 17.41
C MET A 359 -12.38 25.23 16.84
N ASP A 360 -13.15 25.93 17.68
CA ASP A 360 -14.04 27.00 17.20
C ASP A 360 -13.26 28.17 16.59
N LYS A 361 -12.04 28.41 17.10
CA LYS A 361 -11.15 29.44 16.57
C LYS A 361 -10.49 28.97 15.29
N TYR A 362 -9.89 27.77 15.27
CA TYR A 362 -8.98 27.35 14.20
C TYR A 362 -9.57 26.38 13.18
N GLY A 363 -10.78 25.89 13.42
CA GLY A 363 -11.50 24.98 12.53
C GLY A 363 -12.36 25.70 11.48
N PRO A 364 -13.29 24.95 10.84
CA PRO A 364 -13.46 23.50 10.97
C PRO A 364 -12.27 22.72 10.40
N GLY A 365 -12.06 21.49 10.87
CA GLY A 365 -11.06 20.60 10.31
C GLY A 365 -11.40 20.19 8.87
N GLU A 366 -10.39 20.05 8.01
CA GLU A 366 -10.53 19.65 6.61
C GLU A 366 -10.21 18.16 6.38
N LYS A 367 -10.83 17.58 5.35
CA LYS A 367 -10.57 16.17 5.01
C LYS A 367 -9.12 15.95 4.56
N HIS A 368 -8.62 14.74 4.80
CA HIS A 368 -7.34 14.31 4.26
C HIS A 368 -7.31 14.43 2.74
N THR A 369 -6.19 14.95 2.23
CA THR A 369 -5.90 15.08 0.79
C THR A 369 -4.84 14.05 0.43
N SER A 370 -4.95 13.45 -0.77
CA SER A 370 -3.91 12.56 -1.30
C SER A 370 -2.55 13.25 -1.28
N PHE A 371 -1.50 12.58 -0.84
CA PHE A 371 -0.18 13.19 -0.76
C PHE A 371 0.34 13.63 -2.14
N PHE A 372 0.02 12.90 -3.22
CA PHE A 372 0.38 13.31 -4.58
C PHE A 372 -0.27 14.64 -5.02
N ASP A 373 -1.43 14.98 -4.45
CA ASP A 373 -2.14 16.22 -4.75
C ASP A 373 -1.51 17.45 -4.06
N PHE A 374 -0.61 17.25 -3.09
CA PHE A 374 0.16 18.34 -2.49
C PHE A 374 0.96 19.06 -3.57
N PHE A 375 1.53 18.30 -4.50
CA PHE A 375 2.39 18.80 -5.57
C PHE A 375 1.62 19.48 -6.72
N LYS A 376 0.31 19.73 -6.57
CA LYS A 376 -0.40 20.72 -7.40
C LYS A 376 0.00 22.16 -7.07
N TYR A 377 0.67 22.38 -5.93
CA TYR A 377 1.08 23.68 -5.42
C TYR A 377 2.60 23.83 -5.46
N LYS A 378 3.11 25.00 -5.83
CA LYS A 378 4.56 25.25 -5.93
C LYS A 378 5.28 25.16 -4.59
N TYR A 379 4.59 25.47 -3.49
CA TYR A 379 5.21 25.68 -2.19
C TYR A 379 4.62 24.71 -1.16
N GLN A 380 5.47 23.91 -0.51
CA GLN A 380 5.10 23.00 0.56
C GLN A 380 5.69 23.46 1.87
N LEU A 381 4.94 23.37 2.95
CA LEU A 381 5.41 23.76 4.28
C LEU A 381 5.62 22.52 5.16
N ASN A 382 6.78 22.43 5.81
CA ASN A 382 7.11 21.41 6.78
C ASN A 382 7.25 22.04 8.16
N ILE A 383 6.23 21.83 9.00
CA ILE A 383 6.19 22.25 10.41
C ILE A 383 6.17 21.01 11.27
N ASP A 384 7.00 21.02 12.30
CA ASP A 384 7.12 19.92 13.24
C ASP A 384 5.80 19.62 13.95
N GLY A 385 5.67 18.37 14.37
CA GLY A 385 4.51 17.91 15.14
C GLY A 385 4.86 17.83 16.61
N THR A 386 4.63 16.67 17.20
CA THR A 386 5.19 16.36 18.51
C THR A 386 6.72 16.42 18.47
N VAL A 387 7.31 15.83 17.44
CA VAL A 387 8.75 15.84 17.10
C VAL A 387 8.95 16.25 15.64
N ALA A 388 10.11 15.93 15.04
CA ALA A 388 10.36 16.14 13.61
C ALA A 388 9.20 15.60 12.76
N ALA A 389 8.77 16.38 11.77
CA ALA A 389 7.70 15.92 10.89
C ALA A 389 8.22 14.93 9.83
N TYR A 390 7.91 13.65 9.99
CA TYR A 390 8.32 12.55 9.08
C TYR A 390 7.81 12.68 7.64
N ARG A 391 7.02 13.71 7.34
CA ARG A 391 6.66 14.06 5.95
C ARG A 391 7.78 14.74 5.19
N PHE A 392 8.79 15.30 5.88
CA PHE A 392 9.86 16.07 5.26
C PHE A 392 10.60 15.34 4.13
N PRO A 393 11.04 14.07 4.26
CA PRO A 393 11.67 13.35 3.16
C PRO A 393 10.77 13.23 1.94
N TYR A 394 9.46 12.99 2.13
CA TYR A 394 8.50 12.89 1.04
C TYR A 394 8.21 14.24 0.37
N LEU A 395 8.19 15.35 1.14
CA LEU A 395 8.05 16.68 0.56
C LEU A 395 9.26 17.03 -0.30
N LEU A 396 10.48 16.71 0.16
CA LEU A 396 11.71 16.90 -0.61
C LEU A 396 11.76 16.01 -1.86
N ALA A 397 11.28 14.77 -1.80
CA ALA A 397 11.19 13.89 -2.96
C ALA A 397 10.23 14.43 -4.04
N GLY A 398 9.29 15.30 -3.67
CA GLY A 398 8.41 16.01 -4.60
C GLY A 398 9.13 17.01 -5.51
N ASP A 399 8.38 17.67 -6.40
CA ASP A 399 8.90 18.71 -7.34
C ASP A 399 8.47 20.12 -6.93
N SER A 400 8.19 20.31 -5.64
CA SER A 400 7.72 21.59 -5.10
C SER A 400 8.76 22.13 -4.12
N LEU A 401 8.87 23.45 -4.01
CA LEU A 401 9.80 24.08 -3.08
C LEU A 401 9.32 23.85 -1.64
N VAL A 402 10.19 23.30 -0.81
CA VAL A 402 9.89 23.04 0.60
C VAL A 402 10.36 24.21 1.46
N PHE A 403 9.47 24.73 2.28
CA PHE A 403 9.76 25.62 3.41
C PHE A 403 9.84 24.75 4.66
N LYS A 404 10.97 24.74 5.36
CA LYS A 404 11.17 23.92 6.55
C LYS A 404 11.35 24.81 7.78
N GLN A 405 10.50 24.60 8.77
CA GLN A 405 10.63 25.22 10.08
C GLN A 405 11.97 24.82 10.73
N GLU A 406 12.67 25.80 11.28
CA GLU A 406 13.80 25.63 12.18
C GLU A 406 13.32 24.85 13.41
N SER A 407 14.04 23.79 13.75
CA SER A 407 13.67 22.91 14.83
C SER A 407 14.90 22.26 15.42
N LYS A 408 14.87 22.05 16.73
CA LYS A 408 15.83 21.24 17.46
C LYS A 408 15.74 19.75 17.15
N TYR A 409 14.63 19.28 16.56
CA TYR A 409 14.42 17.88 16.22
C TYR A 409 14.99 17.55 14.84
N TYR A 410 15.59 16.37 14.73
CA TYR A 410 16.19 15.90 13.48
C TYR A 410 15.91 14.41 13.23
N GLU A 411 15.96 14.04 11.95
CA GLU A 411 15.97 12.65 11.49
C GLU A 411 17.38 12.28 10.99
N PHE A 412 17.62 10.98 10.77
CA PHE A 412 18.94 10.44 10.41
C PHE A 412 19.62 11.09 9.20
N PHE A 413 18.85 11.66 8.26
CA PHE A 413 19.36 12.26 7.03
C PHE A 413 19.48 13.79 7.07
N TYR A 414 19.08 14.47 8.15
CA TYR A 414 18.98 15.94 8.12
C TYR A 414 20.33 16.64 7.86
N HIS A 415 21.44 16.08 8.37
CA HIS A 415 22.80 16.60 8.13
C HIS A 415 23.21 16.58 6.65
N HIS A 416 22.51 15.82 5.82
CA HIS A 416 22.70 15.78 4.38
C HIS A 416 21.96 16.89 3.64
N THR A 417 21.04 17.60 4.30
CA THR A 417 20.26 18.70 3.73
C THR A 417 20.80 20.04 4.20
N VAL A 418 20.90 21.00 3.27
CA VAL A 418 21.50 22.31 3.50
C VAL A 418 20.43 23.40 3.32
N PRO A 419 20.16 24.24 4.33
CA PRO A 419 19.26 25.39 4.19
C PRO A 419 19.70 26.33 3.06
N GLY A 420 18.76 26.82 2.27
CA GLY A 420 19.02 27.71 1.13
C GLY A 420 19.41 26.98 -0.15
N GLU A 421 19.92 25.75 -0.06
CA GLU A 421 20.26 24.93 -1.24
C GLU A 421 19.21 23.87 -1.53
N HIS A 422 18.72 23.19 -0.50
CA HIS A 422 17.81 22.04 -0.63
C HIS A 422 16.37 22.37 -0.22
N TYR A 423 16.19 23.40 0.61
CA TYR A 423 14.91 23.90 1.10
C TYR A 423 15.07 25.33 1.61
N ILE A 424 13.97 26.06 1.80
CA ILE A 424 13.98 27.39 2.44
C ILE A 424 13.78 27.22 3.95
N PRO A 425 14.74 27.58 4.81
CA PRO A 425 14.53 27.57 6.26
C PRO A 425 13.47 28.62 6.62
N VAL A 426 12.70 28.43 7.68
CA VAL A 426 11.71 29.37 8.23
C VAL A 426 11.92 29.40 9.73
N LYS A 427 11.83 30.57 10.37
CA LYS A 427 11.99 30.68 11.83
C LYS A 427 11.04 29.74 12.56
N HIS A 428 11.46 29.30 13.74
CA HIS A 428 10.65 28.42 14.59
C HIS A 428 9.22 28.95 14.79
N ASP A 429 9.04 30.24 15.01
CA ASP A 429 7.74 30.89 15.23
C ASP A 429 6.97 31.28 13.95
N LEU A 430 7.49 30.91 12.78
CA LEU A 430 6.92 31.25 11.46
C LEU A 430 6.85 32.75 11.14
N SER A 431 7.51 33.62 11.93
CA SER A 431 7.41 35.09 11.79
C SER A 431 7.90 35.62 10.44
N ASP A 432 8.83 34.92 9.78
CA ASP A 432 9.39 35.28 8.48
C ASP A 432 8.80 34.47 7.30
N LEU A 433 7.79 33.64 7.55
CA LEU A 433 7.21 32.76 6.53
C LEU A 433 6.63 33.54 5.35
N VAL A 434 5.86 34.61 5.61
CA VAL A 434 5.21 35.42 4.56
C VAL A 434 6.24 36.12 3.67
N GLU A 435 7.31 36.65 4.27
CA GLU A 435 8.42 37.27 3.54
C GLU A 435 9.09 36.27 2.60
N LYS A 436 9.41 35.08 3.12
CA LYS A 436 10.07 34.00 2.35
C LYS A 436 9.21 33.48 1.21
N ILE A 437 7.88 33.42 1.39
CA ILE A 437 6.95 33.07 0.30
C ILE A 437 6.94 34.16 -0.78
N LYS A 438 6.90 35.43 -0.40
CA LYS A 438 6.97 36.54 -1.37
C LYS A 438 8.27 36.51 -2.16
N TRP A 439 9.40 36.25 -1.49
CA TRP A 439 10.68 36.05 -2.16
C TRP A 439 10.61 34.91 -3.18
N ALA A 440 10.05 33.75 -2.82
CA ALA A 440 9.96 32.60 -3.73
C ALA A 440 9.07 32.87 -4.96
N LYS A 441 8.00 33.67 -4.79
CA LYS A 441 7.16 34.12 -5.92
C LYS A 441 7.91 35.08 -6.86
N SER A 442 8.67 36.01 -6.31
CA SER A 442 9.48 36.95 -7.11
C SER A 442 10.71 36.32 -7.75
N ASN A 443 11.15 35.15 -7.27
CA ASN A 443 12.35 34.45 -7.72
C ASN A 443 12.03 33.01 -8.17
N ASP A 444 10.99 32.84 -9.01
CA ASP A 444 10.46 31.53 -9.39
C ASP A 444 11.51 30.55 -9.96
N GLY A 445 12.44 31.07 -10.77
CA GLY A 445 13.53 30.26 -11.32
C GLY A 445 14.50 29.75 -10.25
N GLU A 446 14.78 30.55 -9.22
CA GLU A 446 15.64 30.14 -8.10
C GLU A 446 14.90 29.17 -7.17
N ALA A 447 13.61 29.44 -6.91
CA ALA A 447 12.73 28.51 -6.20
C ALA A 447 12.70 27.12 -6.86
N LEU A 448 12.60 27.05 -8.19
CA LEU A 448 12.67 25.80 -8.93
C LEU A 448 14.02 25.09 -8.80
N LYS A 449 15.14 25.83 -8.82
CA LYS A 449 16.47 25.25 -8.64
C LYS A 449 16.61 24.59 -7.26
N ILE A 450 16.19 25.29 -6.21
CA ILE A 450 16.23 24.77 -4.82
C ILE A 450 15.34 23.53 -4.69
N ALA A 451 14.12 23.56 -5.26
CA ALA A 451 13.23 22.40 -5.26
C ALA A 451 13.87 21.17 -5.95
N LYS A 452 14.48 21.37 -7.13
CA LYS A 452 15.19 20.31 -7.86
C LYS A 452 16.41 19.80 -7.11
N ALA A 453 17.17 20.68 -6.45
CA ALA A 453 18.32 20.30 -5.64
C ALA A 453 17.91 19.46 -4.42
N GLY A 454 16.88 19.88 -3.67
CA GLY A 454 16.31 19.14 -2.55
C GLY A 454 15.87 17.73 -2.93
N ARG A 455 15.11 17.61 -4.04
CA ARG A 455 14.74 16.32 -4.61
C ARG A 455 15.95 15.47 -4.95
N ARG A 456 16.91 16.03 -5.68
CA ARG A 456 18.08 15.28 -6.14
C ARG A 456 18.86 14.69 -4.97
N ARG A 457 19.02 15.45 -3.89
CA ARG A 457 19.71 15.02 -2.68
C ARG A 457 19.07 13.77 -2.06
N LEU A 458 17.74 13.78 -1.94
CA LEU A 458 16.99 12.66 -1.37
C LEU A 458 16.93 11.47 -2.33
N MET A 459 16.73 11.73 -3.63
CA MET A 459 16.65 10.69 -4.66
C MET A 459 17.96 9.96 -4.86
N ARG A 460 19.13 10.61 -4.72
CA ARG A 460 20.38 10.00 -5.18
C ARG A 460 21.22 9.39 -4.09
N ASP A 461 21.15 9.89 -2.85
CA ASP A 461 22.23 9.56 -1.91
C ASP A 461 21.83 9.12 -0.50
N VAL A 462 20.59 9.31 0.01
CA VAL A 462 20.37 9.18 1.48
C VAL A 462 19.10 8.50 1.97
N ALA A 463 18.03 8.39 1.18
CA ALA A 463 16.71 8.03 1.72
C ALA A 463 15.91 7.05 0.85
N LEU A 464 16.53 6.41 -0.14
CA LEU A 464 15.85 5.37 -0.91
C LEU A 464 15.77 4.05 -0.13
N PRO A 465 14.94 3.08 -0.55
CA PRO A 465 14.80 1.82 0.16
C PRO A 465 16.13 1.09 0.42
N ARG A 466 17.04 1.11 -0.55
CA ARG A 466 18.41 0.57 -0.40
C ARG A 466 19.15 1.24 0.76
N ASP A 467 19.11 2.56 0.83
CA ASP A 467 19.86 3.35 1.81
C ASP A 467 19.31 3.10 3.23
N VAL A 468 17.99 2.92 3.37
CA VAL A 468 17.37 2.50 4.63
C VAL A 468 17.89 1.15 5.11
N PHE A 469 17.94 0.13 4.23
CA PHE A 469 18.51 -1.17 4.61
C PHE A 469 20.00 -1.07 4.95
N CYS A 470 20.77 -0.36 4.13
CA CYS A 470 22.20 -0.13 4.35
C CYS A 470 22.47 0.53 5.70
N TYR A 471 21.72 1.58 6.05
CA TYR A 471 21.88 2.30 7.31
C TYR A 471 21.67 1.38 8.52
N HIS A 472 20.61 0.57 8.52
CA HIS A 472 20.34 -0.36 9.61
C HIS A 472 21.44 -1.41 9.75
N VAL A 473 21.88 -2.02 8.64
CA VAL A 473 22.93 -3.05 8.68
C VAL A 473 24.26 -2.46 9.13
N HIS A 474 24.63 -1.29 8.61
CA HIS A 474 25.85 -0.60 8.99
C HIS A 474 25.83 -0.19 10.46
N LEU A 475 24.71 0.35 10.96
CA LEU A 475 24.56 0.69 12.37
C LEU A 475 24.72 -0.54 13.27
N LEU A 476 24.05 -1.65 12.97
CA LEU A 476 24.19 -2.88 13.77
C LEU A 476 25.61 -3.44 13.71
N GLN A 477 26.30 -3.32 12.58
CA GLN A 477 27.70 -3.72 12.45
C GLN A 477 28.62 -2.85 13.31
N GLU A 478 28.54 -1.53 13.21
CA GLU A 478 29.35 -0.62 14.04
C GLU A 478 29.00 -0.75 15.52
N TRP A 479 27.72 -0.94 15.84
CA TRP A 479 27.26 -1.17 17.20
C TRP A 479 27.84 -2.44 17.80
N SER A 480 27.89 -3.53 17.04
CA SER A 480 28.46 -4.80 17.51
C SER A 480 29.92 -4.67 17.98
N LYS A 481 30.70 -3.76 17.36
CA LYS A 481 32.09 -3.49 17.72
C LYS A 481 32.24 -2.76 19.06
N LYS A 482 31.17 -2.11 19.54
CA LYS A 482 31.16 -1.39 20.82
C LYS A 482 30.83 -2.30 22.01
N ILE A 483 30.21 -3.46 21.76
CA ILE A 483 29.78 -4.36 22.83
C ILE A 483 30.96 -5.22 23.32
N GLN A 484 31.22 -5.18 24.63
CA GLN A 484 32.34 -5.90 25.26
C GLN A 484 31.93 -7.28 25.78
N ASN A 485 30.72 -7.39 26.34
CA ASN A 485 30.24 -8.64 26.91
C ASN A 485 29.77 -9.60 25.82
N LYS A 486 29.82 -10.91 26.11
CA LYS A 486 29.26 -11.92 25.21
C LYS A 486 27.74 -11.80 25.17
N ILE A 487 27.17 -11.70 23.97
CA ILE A 487 25.72 -11.67 23.76
C ILE A 487 25.10 -13.05 23.99
N LYS A 488 24.05 -13.06 24.82
CA LYS A 488 23.27 -14.22 25.27
C LYS A 488 21.80 -13.84 25.26
N VAL A 489 20.94 -14.79 24.87
CA VAL A 489 19.49 -14.64 25.02
C VAL A 489 19.16 -14.78 26.50
N LEU A 490 18.48 -13.79 27.07
CA LEU A 490 18.13 -13.79 28.49
C LEU A 490 16.85 -14.59 28.74
N GLU A 491 16.70 -15.10 29.95
CA GLU A 491 15.49 -15.81 30.36
C GLU A 491 14.24 -14.92 30.21
N GLY A 492 13.18 -15.50 29.67
CA GLY A 492 11.89 -14.82 29.47
C GLY A 492 11.79 -13.94 28.22
N MET A 493 12.82 -13.86 27.36
CA MET A 493 12.72 -13.13 26.10
C MET A 493 11.79 -13.80 25.07
N GLU A 494 10.93 -13.00 24.44
CA GLU A 494 10.05 -13.39 23.32
C GLU A 494 10.88 -13.54 22.04
N GLU A 495 10.88 -14.73 21.40
CA GLU A 495 11.43 -14.89 20.05
C GLU A 495 10.47 -14.27 19.01
N VAL A 496 11.00 -13.43 18.13
CA VAL A 496 10.28 -12.86 16.99
C VAL A 496 10.48 -13.78 15.79
N HIS A 497 9.45 -14.54 15.44
CA HIS A 497 9.53 -15.55 14.39
C HIS A 497 9.42 -14.95 12.98
N GLN A 498 10.16 -15.56 12.03
CA GLN A 498 10.03 -15.28 10.60
C GLN A 498 8.66 -15.73 10.07
N PRO A 499 8.07 -15.03 9.08
CA PRO A 499 6.87 -15.50 8.40
C PRO A 499 7.15 -16.82 7.66
N SER A 500 6.13 -17.68 7.60
CA SER A 500 6.25 -18.96 6.88
C SER A 500 6.32 -18.72 5.37
N TYR A 501 7.45 -19.09 4.75
CA TYR A 501 7.65 -18.99 3.32
C TYR A 501 8.65 -20.06 2.84
N ASP A 502 8.33 -20.73 1.71
CA ASP A 502 9.18 -21.79 1.16
C ASP A 502 10.03 -21.27 -0.02
N CYS A 503 11.35 -21.40 0.13
CA CYS A 503 12.34 -21.08 -0.88
C CYS A 503 13.62 -21.90 -0.69
N LYS A 504 14.30 -22.25 -1.78
CA LYS A 504 15.57 -23.00 -1.76
C LYS A 504 16.75 -22.04 -1.98
N CYS A 505 17.71 -22.05 -1.06
CA CYS A 505 18.96 -21.29 -1.19
C CYS A 505 19.96 -22.12 -2.03
N VAL A 506 20.57 -21.50 -3.04
CA VAL A 506 21.71 -22.03 -3.79
C VAL A 506 22.97 -21.55 -3.09
N ASN A 507 23.73 -22.47 -2.49
CA ASN A 507 24.97 -22.28 -1.71
C ASN A 507 24.82 -21.81 -0.24
N ASN A 508 24.48 -22.75 0.64
CA ASN A 508 25.33 -23.09 1.79
C ASN A 508 24.89 -24.44 2.40
N ILE A 509 25.89 -25.24 2.74
CA ILE A 509 25.81 -26.59 3.30
C ILE A 509 25.18 -26.55 4.70
N GLU A 510 24.41 -27.60 5.00
CA GLU A 510 23.75 -27.94 6.28
C GLU A 510 22.55 -27.08 6.73
N LYS A 511 21.37 -27.35 6.14
CA LYS A 511 20.13 -27.32 6.93
C LYS A 511 20.05 -28.62 7.74
N ARG A 512 20.22 -28.55 9.06
CA ARG A 512 19.55 -29.49 9.97
C ARG A 512 18.05 -29.34 9.70
N THR A 513 17.50 -30.31 9.00
CA THR A 513 16.09 -30.39 8.65
C THR A 513 15.28 -30.63 9.93
N VAL A 514 14.77 -29.57 10.55
CA VAL A 514 13.57 -29.70 11.37
C VAL A 514 12.43 -29.91 10.38
N LYS A 515 11.92 -31.13 10.38
CA LYS A 515 10.89 -31.62 9.49
C LYS A 515 9.54 -31.02 9.92
N ASN A 516 9.28 -29.78 9.52
CA ASN A 516 7.94 -29.22 9.66
C ASN A 516 7.11 -29.61 8.44
N CYS A 517 6.17 -30.53 8.65
CA CYS A 517 5.15 -30.90 7.68
C CYS A 517 4.15 -29.74 7.54
N TYR A 518 4.35 -28.84 6.56
CA TYR A 518 3.33 -27.87 6.15
C TYR A 518 2.82 -28.21 4.75
N GLY A 519 1.74 -28.98 4.71
CA GLY A 519 0.94 -29.24 3.50
C GLY A 519 0.00 -28.07 3.16
N GLN A 520 -0.50 -28.06 1.92
CA GLN A 520 -1.22 -27.01 1.19
C GLN A 520 -2.51 -26.40 1.81
N HIS A 521 -2.80 -26.59 3.10
CA HIS A 521 -4.03 -26.10 3.77
C HIS A 521 -3.81 -24.94 4.77
N VAL A 522 -2.59 -24.39 4.84
CA VAL A 522 -2.19 -23.38 5.85
C VAL A 522 -3.04 -22.09 5.79
N GLY A 523 -3.49 -21.67 4.59
CA GLY A 523 -4.31 -20.46 4.43
C GLY A 523 -5.66 -20.52 5.17
N PHE A 524 -6.38 -21.64 5.04
CA PHE A 524 -7.70 -21.80 5.67
C PHE A 524 -7.64 -21.96 7.19
N LYS A 525 -6.58 -22.61 7.71
CA LYS A 525 -6.32 -22.68 9.17
C LYS A 525 -6.14 -21.27 9.74
N MET A 526 -5.30 -20.46 9.11
CA MET A 526 -5.02 -19.08 9.56
C MET A 526 -6.26 -18.18 9.63
N PHE A 527 -7.20 -18.27 8.67
CA PHE A 527 -8.43 -17.46 8.70
C PHE A 527 -9.31 -17.79 9.89
N SER A 528 -9.41 -19.08 10.19
CA SER A 528 -10.29 -19.61 11.22
C SER A 528 -9.77 -19.29 12.61
N ASP A 529 -8.46 -19.39 12.79
CA ASP A 529 -7.78 -18.93 14.00
C ASP A 529 -8.00 -17.42 14.18
N SER A 530 -7.85 -16.63 13.13
CA SER A 530 -7.99 -15.16 13.18
C SER A 530 -9.37 -14.68 13.61
N ILE A 531 -10.45 -15.29 13.07
CA ILE A 531 -11.82 -14.90 13.46
C ILE A 531 -12.14 -15.33 14.89
N LEU A 532 -11.76 -16.54 15.31
CA LEU A 532 -12.01 -17.04 16.66
C LEU A 532 -11.24 -16.22 17.70
N LEU A 533 -9.97 -15.89 17.44
CA LEU A 533 -9.17 -15.02 18.32
C LEU A 533 -9.77 -13.61 18.40
N SER A 534 -10.20 -13.04 17.27
CA SER A 534 -10.85 -11.72 17.23
C SER A 534 -12.15 -11.69 18.02
N LEU A 535 -12.95 -12.76 17.93
CA LEU A 535 -14.18 -12.92 18.69
C LEU A 535 -13.92 -13.10 20.19
N ALA A 536 -13.00 -14.00 20.55
CA ALA A 536 -12.65 -14.28 21.95
C ALA A 536 -12.13 -13.05 22.70
N ARG A 537 -11.54 -12.07 21.99
CA ARG A 537 -11.13 -10.77 22.55
C ARG A 537 -12.29 -9.82 22.83
N LYS A 538 -13.37 -9.92 22.06
CA LYS A 538 -14.49 -8.96 22.07
C LYS A 538 -15.67 -9.46 22.89
N VAL A 539 -15.85 -10.77 22.95
CA VAL A 539 -16.97 -11.43 23.62
C VAL A 539 -16.49 -12.71 24.30
N ARG A 540 -17.10 -13.03 25.45
CA ARG A 540 -16.90 -14.34 26.07
C ARG A 540 -17.60 -15.40 25.23
N LEU A 541 -16.81 -16.19 24.51
CA LEU A 541 -17.31 -17.33 23.75
C LEU A 541 -17.73 -18.47 24.69
N PRO A 542 -18.76 -19.26 24.33
CA PRO A 542 -19.14 -20.45 25.07
C PRO A 542 -18.11 -21.57 24.89
N ASP A 543 -18.05 -22.52 25.82
CA ASP A 543 -17.30 -23.75 25.66
C ASP A 543 -17.94 -24.58 24.53
N VAL A 544 -17.19 -24.82 23.45
CA VAL A 544 -17.67 -25.53 22.26
C VAL A 544 -16.60 -26.47 21.72
N GLU A 545 -17.06 -27.56 21.09
CA GLU A 545 -16.27 -28.45 20.26
C GLU A 545 -16.96 -28.55 18.90
N PHE A 546 -16.21 -28.34 17.81
CA PHE A 546 -16.74 -28.43 16.45
C PHE A 546 -15.66 -28.81 15.44
N PHE A 547 -16.09 -29.38 14.32
CA PHE A 547 -15.24 -29.63 13.16
C PHE A 547 -15.51 -28.58 12.11
N MET A 548 -14.45 -28.17 11.41
CA MET A 548 -14.55 -27.16 10.37
C MET A 548 -13.84 -27.63 9.12
N ASN A 549 -14.53 -27.45 8.00
CA ASN A 549 -14.10 -27.80 6.66
C ASN A 549 -13.17 -26.70 6.12
N LEU A 550 -11.95 -27.08 5.76
CA LEU A 550 -10.96 -26.19 5.17
C LEU A 550 -11.00 -26.15 3.63
N GLY A 551 -11.94 -26.87 3.01
CA GLY A 551 -12.14 -26.87 1.55
C GLY A 551 -13.37 -26.07 1.12
N ASP A 552 -13.45 -25.78 -0.18
CA ASP A 552 -14.59 -25.05 -0.76
C ASP A 552 -15.87 -25.90 -0.85
N TRP A 553 -15.75 -27.22 -0.96
CA TRP A 553 -16.88 -28.12 -1.17
C TRP A 553 -17.60 -28.47 0.14
N PRO A 554 -18.94 -28.40 0.21
CA PRO A 554 -19.67 -28.99 1.33
C PRO A 554 -19.43 -30.50 1.39
N LEU A 555 -19.27 -31.05 2.60
CA LEU A 555 -18.79 -32.42 2.80
C LEU A 555 -19.87 -33.39 3.26
N ILE A 556 -20.89 -32.91 3.97
CA ILE A 556 -21.80 -33.80 4.72
C ILE A 556 -23.05 -34.08 3.90
N SER A 557 -23.06 -35.19 3.18
CA SER A 557 -24.24 -35.62 2.41
C SER A 557 -25.47 -35.83 3.28
N LYS A 558 -26.64 -35.38 2.81
CA LYS A 558 -27.96 -35.62 3.44
C LYS A 558 -28.36 -37.09 3.51
N ILE A 559 -27.81 -37.92 2.64
CA ILE A 559 -28.16 -39.35 2.53
C ILE A 559 -27.42 -40.17 3.61
N LYS A 560 -26.29 -39.66 4.10
CA LYS A 560 -25.47 -40.33 5.12
C LYS A 560 -25.79 -39.78 6.51
N LYS A 561 -25.29 -40.48 7.54
CA LYS A 561 -25.34 -39.99 8.92
C LYS A 561 -24.79 -38.56 8.99
N ALA A 562 -25.56 -37.65 9.58
CA ALA A 562 -25.16 -36.26 9.75
C ALA A 562 -24.00 -36.15 10.74
N TYR A 563 -22.99 -35.37 10.37
CA TYR A 563 -21.88 -34.96 11.24
C TYR A 563 -21.86 -33.44 11.34
N PRO A 564 -21.54 -32.87 12.51
CA PRO A 564 -21.51 -31.42 12.68
C PRO A 564 -20.23 -30.84 12.08
N MET A 565 -20.30 -30.52 10.79
CA MET A 565 -19.22 -29.90 10.03
C MET A 565 -19.58 -28.46 9.67
N PHE A 566 -18.73 -27.53 10.07
CA PHE A 566 -18.86 -26.12 9.73
C PHE A 566 -18.17 -25.87 8.38
N SER A 567 -18.87 -25.31 7.40
CA SER A 567 -18.37 -25.14 6.03
C SER A 567 -18.69 -23.76 5.47
N TRP A 568 -17.85 -23.28 4.53
CA TRP A 568 -18.00 -21.96 3.89
C TRP A 568 -19.16 -21.89 2.89
N CYS A 569 -19.65 -23.04 2.43
CA CYS A 569 -20.72 -23.16 1.44
C CYS A 569 -21.60 -24.37 1.75
N GLY A 570 -22.91 -24.24 1.54
CA GLY A 570 -23.87 -25.33 1.61
C GLY A 570 -24.32 -25.79 0.23
N SER A 571 -25.02 -26.93 0.17
CA SER A 571 -25.80 -27.29 -1.01
C SER A 571 -27.11 -27.97 -0.64
N GLU A 572 -28.05 -28.02 -1.58
CA GLU A 572 -29.34 -28.72 -1.40
C GLU A 572 -29.18 -30.19 -1.01
N GLU A 573 -28.03 -30.81 -1.30
CA GLU A 573 -27.70 -32.20 -1.04
C GLU A 573 -26.91 -32.41 0.26
N THR A 574 -26.56 -31.36 1.00
CA THR A 574 -25.68 -31.44 2.17
C THR A 574 -26.27 -30.86 3.46
N ASN A 575 -25.78 -31.33 4.62
CA ASN A 575 -26.17 -30.95 5.97
C ASN A 575 -25.08 -30.14 6.69
N ASP A 576 -24.15 -29.55 5.95
CA ASP A 576 -23.11 -28.69 6.52
C ASP A 576 -23.72 -27.47 7.24
N ILE A 577 -23.09 -27.08 8.35
CA ILE A 577 -23.41 -25.88 9.10
C ILE A 577 -22.68 -24.72 8.45
N ILE A 578 -23.41 -23.72 7.96
CA ILE A 578 -22.82 -22.72 7.07
C ILE A 578 -22.16 -21.59 7.86
N LEU A 579 -20.92 -21.28 7.52
CA LEU A 579 -20.17 -20.11 7.98
C LEU A 579 -20.24 -18.99 6.94
N PRO A 580 -20.13 -17.71 7.36
CA PRO A 580 -19.74 -16.65 6.44
C PRO A 580 -18.42 -17.00 5.78
N THR A 581 -18.31 -16.76 4.46
CA THR A 581 -17.16 -17.19 3.67
C THR A 581 -15.86 -16.58 4.21
N TYR A 582 -14.71 -17.21 3.92
CA TYR A 582 -13.42 -16.73 4.43
C TYR A 582 -13.11 -15.32 3.92
N ASP A 583 -13.52 -14.96 2.71
CA ASP A 583 -13.28 -13.65 2.08
C ASP A 583 -14.13 -12.54 2.69
N ILE A 584 -15.41 -12.78 2.98
CA ILE A 584 -16.23 -11.79 3.70
C ILE A 584 -15.82 -11.66 5.18
N THR A 585 -15.34 -12.76 5.77
CA THR A 585 -14.83 -12.78 7.15
C THR A 585 -13.52 -12.01 7.25
N GLU A 586 -12.57 -12.23 6.32
CA GLU A 586 -11.30 -11.51 6.24
C GLU A 586 -11.54 -10.01 5.98
N SER A 587 -12.36 -9.65 4.99
CA SER A 587 -12.66 -8.24 4.72
C SER A 587 -13.36 -7.54 5.89
N SER A 588 -14.10 -8.27 6.72
CA SER A 588 -14.71 -7.75 7.95
C SER A 588 -13.70 -7.56 9.09
N LEU A 589 -12.70 -8.45 9.20
CA LEU A 589 -11.62 -8.37 10.19
C LEU A 589 -10.60 -7.29 9.86
N GLU A 590 -10.24 -7.19 8.59
CA GLU A 590 -9.17 -6.36 8.04
C GLU A 590 -9.72 -5.14 7.30
N ASN A 591 -10.94 -4.69 7.65
CA ASN A 591 -11.53 -3.50 7.04
C ASN A 591 -10.63 -2.27 7.31
N MET A 592 -10.26 -1.56 6.24
CA MET A 592 -9.26 -0.49 6.24
C MET A 592 -7.84 -0.93 6.72
N GLY A 593 -7.59 -2.23 6.80
CA GLY A 593 -6.31 -2.86 7.12
C GLY A 593 -5.66 -3.45 5.86
N ARG A 594 -5.47 -4.77 5.81
CA ARG A 594 -4.80 -5.45 4.68
C ARG A 594 -5.68 -5.62 3.44
N VAL A 595 -7.00 -5.44 3.55
CA VAL A 595 -7.95 -5.69 2.47
C VAL A 595 -8.53 -4.37 1.96
N MET A 596 -8.38 -4.12 0.65
CA MET A 596 -8.95 -2.95 -0.03
C MET A 596 -10.38 -3.19 -0.55
N LEU A 597 -10.85 -4.44 -0.56
CA LEU A 597 -12.17 -4.83 -1.06
C LEU A 597 -13.04 -5.33 0.10
N ASP A 598 -13.82 -4.41 0.67
CA ASP A 598 -14.86 -4.70 1.67
C ASP A 598 -16.20 -4.09 1.24
N MET A 599 -17.29 -4.46 1.92
CA MET A 599 -18.65 -4.02 1.57
C MET A 599 -18.83 -2.49 1.62
N LEU A 600 -18.21 -1.82 2.61
CA LEU A 600 -18.29 -0.36 2.72
C LEU A 600 -17.49 0.30 1.61
N SER A 601 -16.31 -0.23 1.28
CA SER A 601 -15.52 0.27 0.15
C SER A 601 -16.23 0.08 -1.19
N VAL A 602 -16.89 -1.06 -1.43
CA VAL A 602 -17.71 -1.25 -2.64
C VAL A 602 -18.79 -0.19 -2.72
N GLN A 603 -19.48 0.11 -1.61
CA GLN A 603 -20.53 1.12 -1.62
C GLN A 603 -19.97 2.55 -1.78
N GLY A 604 -18.84 2.85 -1.16
CA GLY A 604 -18.25 4.19 -1.15
C GLY A 604 -17.46 4.58 -2.40
N ASN A 605 -16.96 3.61 -3.17
CA ASN A 605 -16.02 3.88 -4.28
C ASN A 605 -16.62 3.76 -5.68
N ILE A 606 -17.95 3.66 -5.82
CA ILE A 606 -18.57 3.68 -7.13
C ILE A 606 -18.77 5.13 -7.58
N LYS A 607 -18.14 5.47 -8.71
CA LYS A 607 -18.07 6.85 -9.22
C LYS A 607 -19.01 7.12 -10.38
N THR A 608 -19.51 6.09 -11.05
CA THR A 608 -20.29 6.23 -12.30
C THR A 608 -21.79 6.17 -11.98
N PRO A 609 -22.54 7.27 -12.16
CA PRO A 609 -24.00 7.27 -12.02
C PRO A 609 -24.65 6.29 -13.00
N TRP A 610 -25.83 5.76 -12.64
CA TRP A 610 -26.54 4.75 -13.43
C TRP A 610 -26.71 5.13 -14.91
N GLU A 611 -27.04 6.39 -15.16
CA GLU A 611 -27.29 6.95 -16.50
C GLU A 611 -26.02 6.98 -17.38
N LYS A 612 -24.84 6.96 -16.76
CA LYS A 612 -23.53 6.97 -17.44
C LYS A 612 -22.88 5.59 -17.51
N LYS A 613 -23.51 4.55 -16.95
CA LYS A 613 -22.96 3.19 -16.98
C LYS A 613 -23.10 2.57 -18.37
N ILE A 614 -22.14 1.72 -18.72
CA ILE A 614 -22.12 0.97 -19.97
C ILE A 614 -23.22 -0.09 -19.92
N GLU A 615 -24.13 -0.08 -20.91
CA GLU A 615 -25.29 -0.98 -20.96
C GLU A 615 -24.97 -2.40 -21.49
N LYS A 616 -23.92 -3.01 -20.93
CA LYS A 616 -23.49 -4.38 -21.21
C LYS A 616 -23.38 -5.17 -19.92
N VAL A 617 -23.53 -6.49 -20.03
CA VAL A 617 -23.17 -7.44 -18.96
C VAL A 617 -21.68 -7.55 -18.87
N PHE A 618 -21.13 -7.23 -17.71
CA PHE A 618 -19.73 -7.43 -17.42
C PHE A 618 -19.50 -8.71 -16.63
N TRP A 619 -18.49 -9.47 -17.05
CA TRP A 619 -18.07 -10.67 -16.34
C TRP A 619 -16.58 -10.95 -16.55
N ARG A 620 -15.88 -11.26 -15.46
CA ARG A 620 -14.52 -11.81 -15.47
C ARG A 620 -14.45 -12.96 -14.49
N GLY A 621 -13.88 -14.09 -14.87
CA GLY A 621 -13.78 -15.25 -13.98
C GLY A 621 -12.90 -16.36 -14.54
N ARG A 622 -12.57 -17.34 -13.69
CA ARG A 622 -11.82 -18.55 -14.09
C ARG A 622 -12.74 -19.59 -14.71
N ASP A 623 -12.16 -20.49 -15.48
CA ASP A 623 -12.78 -21.64 -16.15
C ASP A 623 -13.21 -22.77 -15.18
N SER A 624 -13.72 -22.47 -13.99
CA SER A 624 -13.98 -23.51 -12.97
C SER A 624 -15.16 -24.43 -13.25
N ARG A 625 -15.99 -24.12 -14.26
CA ARG A 625 -17.18 -24.90 -14.65
C ARG A 625 -17.51 -24.71 -16.13
N ARG A 626 -18.27 -25.66 -16.69
CA ARG A 626 -18.64 -25.67 -18.10
C ARG A 626 -19.50 -24.47 -18.48
N GLU A 627 -20.45 -24.10 -17.62
CA GLU A 627 -21.36 -22.98 -17.82
C GLU A 627 -20.62 -21.64 -17.98
N ARG A 628 -19.42 -21.51 -17.40
CA ARG A 628 -18.56 -20.33 -17.60
C ARG A 628 -17.93 -20.28 -18.99
N LEU A 629 -17.69 -21.43 -19.62
CA LEU A 629 -17.27 -21.51 -21.02
C LEU A 629 -18.45 -21.25 -21.96
N ASP A 630 -19.62 -21.80 -21.63
CA ASP A 630 -20.86 -21.58 -22.38
C ASP A 630 -21.25 -20.09 -22.37
N LEU A 631 -21.01 -19.37 -21.27
CA LEU A 631 -21.13 -17.91 -21.22
C LEU A 631 -20.29 -17.22 -22.31
N ILE A 632 -19.06 -17.67 -22.54
CA ILE A 632 -18.18 -17.05 -23.55
C ILE A 632 -18.76 -17.29 -24.96
N ASP A 633 -19.30 -18.47 -25.23
CA ASP A 633 -19.99 -18.76 -26.49
C ASP A 633 -21.25 -17.89 -26.67
N ILE A 634 -22.04 -17.69 -25.61
CA ILE A 634 -23.20 -16.79 -25.60
C ILE A 634 -22.75 -15.34 -25.85
N ALA A 635 -21.70 -14.88 -25.17
CA ALA A 635 -21.18 -13.51 -25.26
C ALA A 635 -20.63 -13.20 -26.65
N ARG A 636 -19.91 -14.14 -27.28
CA ARG A 636 -19.38 -14.00 -28.65
C ARG A 636 -20.48 -13.92 -29.70
N LYS A 637 -21.60 -14.61 -29.50
CA LYS A 637 -22.80 -14.50 -30.36
C LYS A 637 -23.57 -13.20 -30.16
N ASN A 638 -23.36 -12.50 -29.02
CA ASN A 638 -24.09 -11.30 -28.65
C ASN A 638 -23.13 -10.18 -28.17
N PRO A 639 -22.14 -9.75 -28.99
CA PRO A 639 -21.06 -8.84 -28.55
C PRO A 639 -21.56 -7.46 -28.11
N ASP A 640 -22.74 -7.05 -28.56
CA ASP A 640 -23.37 -5.79 -28.14
C ASP A 640 -23.97 -5.84 -26.74
N LEU A 641 -24.23 -7.03 -26.21
CA LEU A 641 -24.81 -7.23 -24.88
C LEU A 641 -23.76 -7.54 -23.82
N PHE A 642 -22.56 -7.96 -24.19
CA PHE A 642 -21.57 -8.48 -23.24
C PHE A 642 -20.20 -7.81 -23.33
N ASN A 643 -19.57 -7.74 -22.17
CA ASN A 643 -18.13 -7.67 -22.01
C ASN A 643 -17.73 -8.77 -21.01
N ALA A 644 -17.59 -10.00 -21.51
CA ALA A 644 -17.31 -11.19 -20.71
C ALA A 644 -16.04 -11.89 -21.21
N SER A 645 -15.15 -12.28 -20.30
CA SER A 645 -13.92 -13.00 -20.65
C SER A 645 -13.42 -13.88 -19.50
N ILE A 646 -12.74 -14.97 -19.85
CA ILE A 646 -12.05 -15.84 -18.89
C ILE A 646 -10.75 -15.15 -18.47
N THR A 647 -10.42 -15.14 -17.18
CA THR A 647 -9.18 -14.50 -16.70
C THR A 647 -8.00 -15.47 -16.62
N ASN A 648 -8.27 -16.75 -16.42
CA ASN A 648 -7.25 -17.80 -16.34
C ASN A 648 -7.87 -19.18 -16.59
N PHE A 649 -7.08 -20.10 -17.16
CA PHE A 649 -7.47 -21.48 -17.42
C PHE A 649 -6.70 -22.44 -16.50
N PHE A 650 -7.44 -23.24 -15.73
CA PHE A 650 -6.92 -24.28 -14.85
C PHE A 650 -7.65 -25.61 -15.06
N PHE A 651 -8.99 -25.61 -15.11
CA PHE A 651 -9.78 -26.84 -15.18
C PHE A 651 -10.00 -27.33 -16.61
N PHE A 652 -10.11 -26.41 -17.57
CA PHE A 652 -10.28 -26.68 -19.01
C PHE A 652 -9.10 -26.11 -19.81
N LYS A 653 -7.88 -26.36 -19.33
CA LYS A 653 -6.64 -25.86 -19.95
C LYS A 653 -6.51 -26.27 -21.43
N ASN A 654 -7.02 -27.46 -21.78
CA ASN A 654 -7.08 -27.97 -23.14
C ASN A 654 -8.04 -27.21 -24.07
N GLU A 655 -8.95 -26.40 -23.53
CA GLU A 655 -9.92 -25.61 -24.32
C GLU A 655 -9.53 -24.12 -24.40
N MET A 656 -8.34 -23.75 -23.91
CA MET A 656 -7.85 -22.37 -23.93
C MET A 656 -7.77 -21.81 -25.36
N ASP A 657 -7.32 -22.59 -26.33
CA ASP A 657 -7.22 -22.14 -27.73
C ASP A 657 -8.59 -21.80 -28.32
N LYS A 658 -9.65 -22.49 -27.86
CA LYS A 658 -11.03 -22.25 -28.27
C LYS A 658 -11.62 -21.01 -27.60
N TYR A 659 -11.41 -20.85 -26.31
CA TYR A 659 -12.03 -19.78 -25.51
C TYR A 659 -11.16 -18.51 -25.39
N GLY A 660 -9.98 -18.53 -26.01
CA GLY A 660 -9.06 -17.39 -26.13
C GLY A 660 -8.10 -17.29 -24.94
N PRO A 661 -6.98 -16.56 -25.09
CA PRO A 661 -6.07 -16.33 -23.96
C PRO A 661 -6.80 -15.55 -22.86
N GLY A 662 -6.54 -15.91 -21.61
CA GLY A 662 -7.18 -15.25 -20.47
C GLY A 662 -6.91 -13.74 -20.44
N GLU A 663 -7.93 -12.93 -20.21
CA GLU A 663 -7.79 -11.50 -20.02
C GLU A 663 -7.23 -11.15 -18.64
N LYS A 664 -6.51 -10.02 -18.55
CA LYS A 664 -5.97 -9.53 -17.28
C LYS A 664 -7.09 -9.26 -16.27
N HIS A 665 -6.78 -9.47 -14.99
CA HIS A 665 -7.64 -9.04 -13.90
C HIS A 665 -7.89 -7.53 -13.97
N THR A 666 -9.15 -7.15 -13.81
CA THR A 666 -9.60 -5.76 -13.70
C THR A 666 -9.97 -5.48 -12.25
N SER A 667 -9.82 -4.22 -11.81
CA SER A 667 -10.23 -3.78 -10.48
C SER A 667 -11.70 -4.12 -10.24
N PHE A 668 -12.05 -4.65 -9.07
CA PHE A 668 -13.45 -4.98 -8.77
C PHE A 668 -14.35 -3.74 -8.81
N PHE A 669 -13.83 -2.56 -8.48
CA PHE A 669 -14.57 -1.29 -8.59
C PHE A 669 -14.92 -0.93 -10.04
N ASP A 670 -14.12 -1.36 -11.02
CA ASP A 670 -14.37 -1.10 -12.43
C ASP A 670 -15.50 -1.96 -13.01
N PHE A 671 -15.89 -3.04 -12.32
CA PHE A 671 -17.08 -3.82 -12.69
C PHE A 671 -18.31 -2.90 -12.71
N PHE A 672 -18.40 -1.99 -11.75
CA PHE A 672 -19.53 -1.07 -11.60
C PHE A 672 -19.52 0.09 -12.62
N LYS A 673 -18.61 0.11 -13.60
CA LYS A 673 -18.78 0.95 -14.80
C LYS A 673 -19.90 0.43 -15.71
N TYR A 674 -20.34 -0.81 -15.53
CA TYR A 674 -21.36 -1.47 -16.34
C TYR A 674 -22.69 -1.58 -15.60
N LYS A 675 -23.82 -1.42 -16.30
CA LYS A 675 -25.16 -1.52 -15.72
C LYS A 675 -25.46 -2.92 -15.18
N TYR A 676 -24.88 -3.94 -15.81
CA TYR A 676 -25.26 -5.33 -15.57
C TYR A 676 -24.06 -6.18 -15.15
N GLN A 677 -24.21 -6.95 -14.08
CA GLN A 677 -23.23 -7.91 -13.59
C GLN A 677 -23.80 -9.31 -13.66
N LEU A 678 -22.95 -10.31 -13.83
CA LEU A 678 -23.35 -11.72 -13.88
C LEU A 678 -22.66 -12.53 -12.78
N ASN A 679 -23.45 -13.23 -11.97
CA ASN A 679 -22.99 -14.13 -10.94
C ASN A 679 -23.25 -15.58 -11.35
N ILE A 680 -22.17 -16.26 -11.77
CA ILE A 680 -22.15 -17.67 -12.17
C ILE A 680 -21.25 -18.42 -11.21
N ASP A 681 -21.71 -19.58 -10.77
CA ASP A 681 -21.01 -20.45 -9.86
C ASP A 681 -19.61 -20.81 -10.34
N GLY A 682 -18.72 -20.97 -9.37
CA GLY A 682 -17.39 -21.49 -9.59
C GLY A 682 -17.37 -22.98 -9.33
N THR A 683 -16.32 -23.44 -8.65
CA THR A 683 -16.29 -24.77 -8.05
C THR A 683 -17.54 -25.02 -7.18
N VAL A 684 -17.92 -24.01 -6.40
CA VAL A 684 -19.15 -23.92 -5.58
C VAL A 684 -19.84 -22.56 -5.80
N ALA A 685 -20.71 -22.13 -4.87
CA ALA A 685 -21.30 -20.79 -4.90
C ALA A 685 -20.23 -19.71 -5.15
N ALA A 686 -20.56 -18.71 -5.98
CA ALA A 686 -19.63 -17.64 -6.26
C ALA A 686 -19.63 -16.59 -5.13
N TYR A 687 -18.64 -16.65 -4.24
CA TYR A 687 -18.49 -15.76 -3.06
C TYR A 687 -18.37 -14.26 -3.36
N ARG A 688 -18.31 -13.87 -4.64
CA ARG A 688 -18.42 -12.46 -5.04
C ARG A 688 -19.85 -11.93 -5.02
N PHE A 689 -20.87 -12.78 -4.92
CA PHE A 689 -22.27 -12.39 -4.97
C PHE A 689 -22.66 -11.27 -3.99
N PRO A 690 -22.28 -11.32 -2.69
CA PRO A 690 -22.62 -10.23 -1.78
C PRO A 690 -21.96 -8.90 -2.18
N TYR A 691 -20.74 -8.93 -2.73
CA TYR A 691 -20.07 -7.72 -3.22
C TYR A 691 -20.72 -7.17 -4.50
N LEU A 692 -21.21 -8.04 -5.39
CA LEU A 692 -21.96 -7.61 -6.58
C LEU A 692 -23.28 -6.95 -6.18
N LEU A 693 -24.00 -7.51 -5.21
CA LEU A 693 -25.22 -6.92 -4.65
C LEU A 693 -24.94 -5.60 -3.93
N ALA A 694 -23.82 -5.49 -3.20
CA ALA A 694 -23.42 -4.26 -2.52
C ALA A 694 -23.07 -3.12 -3.52
N GLY A 695 -22.83 -3.47 -4.78
CA GLY A 695 -22.71 -2.53 -5.89
C GLY A 695 -23.98 -1.74 -6.18
N ASP A 696 -23.99 -1.01 -7.29
CA ASP A 696 -25.14 -0.24 -7.82
C ASP A 696 -25.45 -0.63 -9.28
N SER A 697 -25.13 -1.87 -9.62
CA SER A 697 -25.41 -2.50 -10.91
C SER A 697 -26.41 -3.64 -10.71
N LEU A 698 -27.27 -3.90 -11.71
CA LEU A 698 -28.22 -5.01 -11.66
C LEU A 698 -27.44 -6.33 -11.77
N VAL A 699 -27.70 -7.26 -10.85
CA VAL A 699 -27.06 -8.58 -10.83
C VAL A 699 -28.00 -9.62 -11.45
N PHE A 700 -27.50 -10.32 -12.46
CA PHE A 700 -28.07 -11.58 -12.95
C PHE A 700 -27.43 -12.73 -12.18
N LYS A 701 -28.20 -13.56 -11.49
CA LYS A 701 -27.69 -14.67 -10.68
C LYS A 701 -28.14 -16.00 -11.27
N GLN A 702 -27.18 -16.85 -11.59
CA GLN A 702 -27.43 -18.24 -11.98
C GLN A 702 -28.13 -18.99 -10.84
N GLU A 703 -29.16 -19.75 -11.21
CA GLU A 703 -29.78 -20.77 -10.37
C GLU A 703 -28.72 -21.80 -9.98
N SER A 704 -28.63 -22.05 -8.68
CA SER A 704 -27.55 -22.82 -8.09
C SER A 704 -28.10 -23.68 -6.97
N LYS A 705 -27.61 -24.92 -6.90
CA LYS A 705 -27.84 -25.80 -5.75
C LYS A 705 -26.98 -25.42 -4.54
N TYR A 706 -25.99 -24.55 -4.72
CA TYR A 706 -25.11 -24.06 -3.67
C TYR A 706 -25.65 -22.76 -3.08
N TYR A 707 -25.46 -22.59 -1.77
CA TYR A 707 -25.89 -21.39 -1.08
C TYR A 707 -24.89 -20.95 0.00
N GLU A 708 -24.83 -19.64 0.22
CA GLU A 708 -24.06 -19.01 1.29
C GLU A 708 -25.00 -18.62 2.45
N PHE A 709 -24.42 -18.29 3.60
CA PHE A 709 -25.15 -18.03 4.85
C PHE A 709 -26.28 -17.00 4.73
N PHE A 710 -26.16 -16.01 3.84
CA PHE A 710 -27.13 -14.92 3.69
C PHE A 710 -28.19 -15.13 2.59
N TYR A 711 -28.11 -16.23 1.80
CA TYR A 711 -28.94 -16.39 0.60
C TYR A 711 -30.45 -16.41 0.92
N HIS A 712 -30.82 -16.88 2.11
CA HIS A 712 -32.20 -16.91 2.59
C HIS A 712 -32.83 -15.52 2.79
N HIS A 713 -32.02 -14.45 2.81
CA HIS A 713 -32.50 -13.06 2.81
C HIS A 713 -32.71 -12.50 1.39
N THR A 714 -32.23 -13.19 0.36
CA THR A 714 -32.35 -12.73 -1.03
C THR A 714 -33.64 -13.24 -1.65
N VAL A 715 -34.22 -12.44 -2.55
CA VAL A 715 -35.51 -12.74 -3.20
C VAL A 715 -35.32 -12.55 -4.71
N PRO A 716 -35.50 -13.60 -5.54
CA PRO A 716 -35.44 -13.48 -6.99
C PRO A 716 -36.47 -12.48 -7.52
N GLY A 717 -36.09 -11.63 -8.46
CA GLY A 717 -36.97 -10.60 -9.03
C GLY A 717 -37.04 -9.30 -8.22
N GLU A 718 -36.65 -9.32 -6.94
CA GLU A 718 -36.59 -8.13 -6.10
C GLU A 718 -35.16 -7.65 -5.87
N HIS A 719 -34.25 -8.57 -5.55
CA HIS A 719 -32.85 -8.24 -5.20
C HIS A 719 -31.87 -8.51 -6.34
N TYR A 720 -32.22 -9.42 -7.24
CA TYR A 720 -31.44 -9.81 -8.41
C TYR A 720 -32.37 -10.44 -9.45
N VAL A 721 -31.92 -10.57 -10.69
CA VAL A 721 -32.66 -11.30 -11.74
C VAL A 721 -32.14 -12.75 -11.79
N PRO A 722 -32.96 -13.77 -11.48
CA PRO A 722 -32.52 -15.16 -11.58
C PRO A 722 -32.24 -15.51 -13.04
N VAL A 723 -31.36 -16.46 -13.33
CA VAL A 723 -31.03 -16.99 -14.67
C VAL A 723 -30.96 -18.51 -14.53
N LYS A 724 -31.48 -19.26 -15.51
CA LYS A 724 -31.45 -20.73 -15.47
C LYS A 724 -30.03 -21.24 -15.27
N HIS A 725 -29.91 -22.41 -14.65
CA HIS A 725 -28.61 -23.05 -14.40
C HIS A 725 -27.76 -23.17 -15.68
N ASP A 726 -28.36 -23.47 -16.82
CA ASP A 726 -27.69 -23.63 -18.12
C ASP A 726 -27.50 -22.32 -18.92
N LEU A 727 -27.88 -21.17 -18.34
CA LEU A 727 -27.82 -19.84 -18.97
C LEU A 727 -28.70 -19.66 -20.22
N SER A 728 -29.61 -20.60 -20.51
CA SER A 728 -30.41 -20.60 -21.74
C SER A 728 -31.32 -19.36 -21.90
N ASP A 729 -31.74 -18.76 -20.79
CA ASP A 729 -32.60 -17.58 -20.75
C ASP A 729 -31.84 -16.26 -20.48
N LEU A 730 -30.50 -16.30 -20.42
CA LEU A 730 -29.67 -15.14 -20.07
C LEU A 730 -29.86 -13.97 -21.05
N VAL A 731 -29.84 -14.25 -22.35
CA VAL A 731 -29.95 -13.20 -23.39
C VAL A 731 -31.33 -12.52 -23.35
N GLU A 732 -32.38 -13.30 -23.15
CA GLU A 732 -33.75 -12.79 -23.00
C GLU A 732 -33.85 -11.85 -21.80
N LYS A 733 -33.32 -12.27 -20.65
CA LYS A 733 -33.33 -11.49 -19.40
C LYS A 733 -32.51 -10.20 -19.49
N ILE A 734 -31.41 -10.20 -20.25
CA ILE A 734 -30.64 -8.98 -20.51
C ILE A 734 -31.44 -8.02 -21.40
N LYS A 735 -32.10 -8.52 -22.45
CA LYS A 735 -32.96 -7.69 -23.31
C LYS A 735 -34.12 -7.09 -22.51
N TRP A 736 -34.75 -7.88 -21.64
CA TRP A 736 -35.77 -7.39 -20.72
C TRP A 736 -35.24 -6.25 -19.85
N ALA A 737 -34.06 -6.40 -19.23
CA ALA A 737 -33.49 -5.37 -18.38
C ALA A 737 -33.18 -4.07 -19.14
N LYS A 738 -32.70 -4.17 -20.39
CA LYS A 738 -32.48 -3.00 -21.26
C LYS A 738 -33.77 -2.28 -21.63
N SER A 739 -34.85 -3.03 -21.91
CA SER A 739 -36.16 -2.44 -22.21
C SER A 739 -36.88 -1.91 -20.97
N ASN A 740 -36.47 -2.30 -19.76
CA ASN A 740 -37.08 -1.93 -18.50
C ASN A 740 -36.04 -1.30 -17.54
N ASP A 741 -35.28 -0.31 -18.02
CA ASP A 741 -34.14 0.28 -17.30
C ASP A 741 -34.51 0.80 -15.89
N GLY A 742 -35.71 1.36 -15.74
CA GLY A 742 -36.22 1.81 -14.44
C GLY A 742 -36.46 0.68 -13.43
N GLU A 743 -37.01 -0.46 -13.87
CA GLU A 743 -37.20 -1.62 -13.00
C GLU A 743 -35.85 -2.30 -12.71
N ALA A 744 -34.95 -2.37 -13.71
CA ALA A 744 -33.58 -2.84 -13.52
C ALA A 744 -32.82 -2.03 -12.44
N LEU A 745 -32.94 -0.70 -12.47
CA LEU A 745 -32.38 0.19 -11.45
C LEU A 745 -33.02 -0.04 -10.07
N LYS A 746 -34.33 -0.27 -10.03
CA LYS A 746 -35.05 -0.54 -8.77
C LYS A 746 -34.57 -1.84 -8.12
N ILE A 747 -34.42 -2.91 -8.89
CA ILE A 747 -33.88 -4.19 -8.42
C ILE A 747 -32.42 -4.03 -7.95
N ALA A 748 -31.58 -3.31 -8.72
CA ALA A 748 -30.19 -3.03 -8.32
C ALA A 748 -30.11 -2.27 -6.98
N LYS A 749 -30.96 -1.25 -6.79
CA LYS A 749 -31.04 -0.49 -5.54
C LYS A 749 -31.55 -1.34 -4.37
N ALA A 750 -32.51 -2.23 -4.61
CA ALA A 750 -33.02 -3.15 -3.60
C ALA A 750 -31.93 -4.14 -3.15
N GLY A 751 -31.19 -4.76 -4.09
CA GLY A 751 -30.04 -5.61 -3.77
C GLY A 751 -28.97 -4.87 -2.96
N ARG A 752 -28.65 -3.63 -3.34
CA ARG A 752 -27.71 -2.77 -2.60
C ARG A 752 -28.19 -2.43 -1.20
N ARG A 753 -29.49 -2.19 -1.04
CA ARG A 753 -30.10 -1.93 0.26
C ARG A 753 -30.07 -3.19 1.14
N LEU A 754 -30.39 -4.35 0.60
CA LEU A 754 -30.32 -5.62 1.32
C LEU A 754 -28.93 -5.85 1.95
N MET A 755 -27.85 -5.60 1.20
CA MET A 755 -26.48 -5.77 1.74
C MET A 755 -26.13 -4.77 2.86
N ARG A 756 -26.81 -3.62 2.92
CA ARG A 756 -26.68 -2.68 4.05
C ARG A 756 -27.50 -3.12 5.26
N ASP A 757 -28.64 -3.75 5.03
CA ASP A 757 -29.66 -3.96 6.05
C ASP A 757 -29.52 -5.31 6.79
N VAL A 758 -28.98 -6.38 6.16
CA VAL A 758 -29.12 -7.74 6.73
C VAL A 758 -27.96 -8.73 6.57
N ALA A 759 -26.97 -8.52 5.69
CA ALA A 759 -26.27 -9.68 5.14
C ALA A 759 -24.74 -9.66 5.11
N ALA A 760 -24.08 -8.51 5.35
CA ALA A 760 -22.69 -8.41 4.92
C ALA A 760 -21.84 -7.32 5.60
N LEU A 761 -22.41 -6.49 6.49
CA LEU A 761 -21.57 -5.53 7.20
C LEU A 761 -20.69 -6.26 8.22
N PRO A 762 -19.51 -5.71 8.56
CA PRO A 762 -18.60 -6.37 9.50
C PRO A 762 -19.29 -6.78 10.80
N ARG A 763 -20.16 -5.93 11.34
CA ARG A 763 -20.97 -6.23 12.53
C ARG A 763 -21.80 -7.51 12.37
N ASP A 764 -22.50 -7.66 11.25
CA ASP A 764 -23.42 -8.77 11.03
C ASP A 764 -22.66 -10.09 10.89
N VAL A 765 -21.50 -10.07 10.21
CA VAL A 765 -20.60 -11.22 10.09
C VAL A 765 -20.09 -11.66 11.47
N PHE A 766 -19.67 -10.74 12.33
CA PHE A 766 -19.28 -11.07 13.71
C PHE A 766 -20.46 -11.62 14.51
N CYS A 767 -21.62 -10.96 14.46
CA CYS A 767 -22.82 -11.41 15.17
C CYS A 767 -23.25 -12.82 14.74
N TYR A 768 -23.18 -13.13 13.45
CA TYR A 768 -23.50 -14.46 12.93
C TYR A 768 -22.61 -15.53 13.56
N HIS A 769 -21.29 -15.33 13.58
CA HIS A 769 -20.37 -16.28 14.19
C HIS A 769 -20.65 -16.48 15.69
N VAL A 770 -20.87 -15.39 16.43
CA VAL A 770 -21.17 -15.46 17.88
C VAL A 770 -22.46 -16.22 18.13
N HIS A 771 -23.53 -15.88 17.41
CA HIS A 771 -24.81 -16.56 17.54
C HIS A 771 -24.73 -18.03 17.15
N LEU A 772 -24.00 -18.35 16.08
CA LEU A 772 -23.80 -19.72 15.66
C LEU A 772 -23.11 -20.55 16.75
N LEU A 773 -22.02 -20.04 17.33
CA LEU A 773 -21.29 -20.74 18.40
C LEU A 773 -22.13 -20.89 19.68
N GLN A 774 -22.95 -19.87 20.01
CA GLN A 774 -23.89 -19.94 21.13
C GLN A 774 -25.02 -20.94 20.92
N GLU A 775 -25.59 -21.00 19.72
CA GLU A 775 -26.62 -22.00 19.41
C GLU A 775 -26.02 -23.39 19.34
N TRP A 776 -24.78 -23.51 18.85
CA TRP A 776 -24.06 -24.78 18.82
C TRP A 776 -23.79 -25.30 20.23
N SER A 777 -23.30 -24.46 21.15
CA SER A 777 -23.00 -24.87 22.53
C SER A 777 -24.20 -25.44 23.27
N LYS A 778 -25.41 -24.89 23.05
CA LYS A 778 -26.66 -25.39 23.64
C LYS A 778 -27.02 -26.83 23.23
N ARG A 779 -26.47 -27.29 22.11
CA ARG A 779 -26.74 -28.62 21.53
C ARG A 779 -25.71 -29.67 21.95
N ILE A 780 -24.60 -29.25 22.57
CA ILE A 780 -23.56 -30.13 23.08
C ILE A 780 -24.03 -30.69 24.43
N GLN A 781 -24.11 -32.02 24.54
CA GLN A 781 -24.62 -32.70 25.73
C GLN A 781 -23.50 -33.11 26.70
N ASN A 782 -22.28 -33.31 26.20
CA ASN A 782 -21.11 -33.66 26.98
C ASN A 782 -20.39 -32.42 27.50
N LYS A 783 -19.67 -32.57 28.62
CA LYS A 783 -18.74 -31.55 29.09
C LYS A 783 -17.55 -31.46 28.12
N ILE A 784 -17.31 -30.27 27.58
CA ILE A 784 -16.17 -30.01 26.69
C ILE A 784 -14.85 -30.16 27.46
N LYS A 785 -13.87 -30.79 26.82
CA LYS A 785 -12.51 -30.99 27.31
C LYS A 785 -11.55 -30.85 26.14
N VAL A 786 -10.33 -30.36 26.42
CA VAL A 786 -9.24 -30.38 25.45
C VAL A 786 -8.79 -31.83 25.24
N LEU A 787 -8.81 -32.30 24.00
CA LEU A 787 -8.42 -33.66 23.64
C LEU A 787 -6.91 -33.76 23.40
N GLU A 788 -6.37 -34.97 23.53
CA GLU A 788 -4.96 -35.24 23.26
C GLU A 788 -4.59 -34.88 21.81
N GLY A 789 -3.50 -34.14 21.63
CA GLY A 789 -3.03 -33.67 20.33
C GLY A 789 -3.63 -32.33 19.86
N MET A 790 -4.49 -31.68 20.65
CA MET A 790 -4.95 -30.32 20.37
C MET A 790 -3.89 -29.28 20.75
N GLU A 791 -3.65 -28.31 19.87
CA GLU A 791 -2.75 -27.19 20.09
C GLU A 791 -3.53 -25.97 20.60
N GLU A 792 -3.02 -25.29 21.62
CA GLU A 792 -3.54 -23.98 22.02
C GLU A 792 -3.21 -22.95 20.93
N VAL A 793 -4.22 -22.22 20.46
CA VAL A 793 -4.03 -21.09 19.56
C VAL A 793 -3.82 -19.83 20.42
N PRO A 794 -2.59 -19.29 20.54
CA PRO A 794 -2.30 -18.24 21.50
C PRO A 794 -2.98 -16.92 21.11
N GLN A 795 -3.65 -16.28 22.07
CA GLN A 795 -4.09 -14.90 21.92
C GLN A 795 -2.90 -13.96 22.12
N SER A 796 -2.57 -13.14 21.12
CA SER A 796 -1.51 -12.13 21.29
C SER A 796 -1.82 -11.23 22.50
N SER A 797 -0.88 -11.15 23.44
CA SER A 797 -0.98 -10.36 24.67
C SER A 797 -0.93 -8.87 24.34
N TYR A 798 -2.10 -8.25 24.34
CA TYR A 798 -2.21 -6.80 24.46
C TYR A 798 -2.76 -6.51 25.85
N ASP A 799 -2.05 -5.67 26.62
CA ASP A 799 -2.49 -5.19 27.94
C ASP A 799 -3.71 -4.27 27.81
N CYS A 800 -4.87 -4.85 27.55
CA CYS A 800 -6.16 -4.18 27.67
C CYS A 800 -6.79 -4.58 29.00
N LYS A 801 -6.85 -3.64 29.95
CA LYS A 801 -7.65 -3.82 31.17
C LYS A 801 -9.13 -3.81 30.80
N CYS A 802 -9.81 -4.95 30.88
CA CYS A 802 -11.26 -5.01 30.80
C CYS A 802 -11.85 -4.28 32.01
N VAL A 803 -12.53 -3.15 31.79
CA VAL A 803 -13.36 -2.51 32.82
C VAL A 803 -14.56 -3.45 33.05
N ASN A 804 -14.54 -4.21 34.14
CA ASN A 804 -15.63 -5.10 34.49
C ASN A 804 -16.94 -4.31 34.67
N ASP A 805 -18.07 -4.88 34.24
CA ASP A 805 -19.43 -4.33 34.33
C ASP A 805 -19.95 -4.07 35.77
N ILE A 806 -19.06 -4.06 36.77
CA ILE A 806 -19.38 -3.77 38.18
C ILE A 806 -19.40 -2.25 38.43
N GLU A 807 -18.70 -1.42 37.65
CA GLU A 807 -18.69 0.04 37.83
C GLU A 807 -19.88 0.78 37.19
N LYS A 808 -20.66 0.14 36.32
CA LYS A 808 -21.86 0.77 35.71
C LYS A 808 -23.02 1.00 36.68
N ARG A 809 -22.96 0.47 37.91
CA ARG A 809 -23.94 0.80 38.96
C ARG A 809 -23.64 2.10 39.70
N GLN A 810 -22.41 2.63 39.64
CA GLN A 810 -22.08 3.94 40.22
C GLN A 810 -22.27 5.10 39.23
N VAL A 811 -22.05 4.87 37.92
CA VAL A 811 -22.22 5.94 36.92
C VAL A 811 -23.70 6.31 36.67
N LYS A 812 -24.65 5.43 37.02
CA LYS A 812 -26.09 5.73 36.90
C LYS A 812 -26.68 6.57 38.04
N SER A 813 -25.96 6.77 39.15
CA SER A 813 -26.43 7.63 40.25
C SER A 813 -25.96 9.09 40.15
N GLU A 814 -24.95 9.39 39.33
CA GLU A 814 -24.42 10.76 39.18
C GLU A 814 -24.96 11.49 37.94
N LEU A 815 -25.51 10.78 36.96
CA LEU A 815 -26.11 11.34 35.74
C LEU A 815 -27.62 11.62 35.83
N LYS A 816 -28.17 11.74 37.05
CA LYS A 816 -29.59 12.11 37.28
C LYS A 816 -29.79 13.50 37.87
N ASN A 817 -28.72 14.28 38.08
CA ASN A 817 -28.81 15.63 38.64
C ASN A 817 -28.34 16.77 37.72
N GLU A 818 -27.83 16.50 36.51
CA GLU A 818 -27.59 17.55 35.52
C GLU A 818 -27.83 17.01 34.09
N LEU A 819 -29.11 17.08 33.66
CA LEU A 819 -29.67 17.20 32.30
C LEU A 819 -31.03 16.50 32.17
#